data_AF-A0A1M5RSV0-F1
#
_entry.id   AF-A0A1M5RSV0-F1
#
_cell.length_a   1.000
_cell.length_b   1.000
_cell.length_c   1.000
_cell.angle_alpha   90.00
_cell.angle_beta   90.00
_cell.angle_gamma   90.00
#
_symmetry.space_group_name_H-M   'P 1'
#
loop_
_entity.id
_entity.type
_entity.pdbx_description
1 polymer ?
#
loop_
_entity_poly.entity_id
_entity_poly.type
_entity_poly.pdbx_seq_one_letter_code
_entity_poly.pdbx_strand_id
1 'polypeptide(L)'
;MNTMRCGVLLAAMLGSVGWGNGLGRAEAAEPFARCPAEAFLVQSNPAQLYGVNLATGFNQDLATDMGTSGKVNAIAFNFQDGYLYAWSHSHGTLARIGSDYQVEPLPMGDIDYGGSFYVGDISLSDNAHYLYHPNGGLYRVPLDPAQADYLQPQTLLAAGSLSIAIFDFAFHPDDGDLYSVDRQGTLWRISPQTLGATALGQVGQSGTFGAVYFDVTGTLYISRNNDGQIFRLDPKAVEPTAEFFAQGPSSSNNDGARCALAPVVDPASQTIDFGDAPDSHGTTLASNGARHQLVAGGPRLGQWVDGEAEAHAFPASDDDADPGTDEDGVAFITAARNGEPLLLSVTTTPGAYLNGWIDFDGDGQFQADEQVISDRASADGSENLLVTVPEQAADQWVWSRFRLSSVAGLGPTGGAPDGEVEDHPLRISRVPIQIHHYPSSSGQATVAFEDNWPAEGDYDFNDVVVRFQTRLESNEQGQALSLMLTGQVVASGAGFHNGLAWRLPGVPVSYLQTHGVWLEINGELQPGVVLESGHDEVVARLSDDLKPWLHPASGCDFYRTVSDCAGSGEFHFRLYLPFAAGIASTKLPDAPFDPFLFAGPGSRSPWFSDNPGRGLEIHLKNQAPTALADSSLWGQHQDASQPGTGRYYQAAKGQPWVILVPDRWRYPKERVDIGQAYPGFADFAQSLGQQGSDWFLNRNAQVQHLYPE
;
A
#
# COMPACT_ATOMS: atom_id res chain seq x y z
N MET A 1 12.81 43.12 34.55
CA MET A 1 14.18 42.94 34.04
C MET A 1 14.06 42.27 32.68
N ASN A 2 14.83 42.78 31.72
CA ASN A 2 14.66 42.69 30.27
C ASN A 2 14.28 41.33 29.65
N THR A 3 13.30 41.39 28.74
CA THR A 3 13.17 40.52 27.57
C THR A 3 13.76 41.24 26.35
N MET A 4 14.67 40.59 25.63
CA MET A 4 15.14 40.99 24.29
C MET A 4 14.57 40.00 23.27
N ARG A 5 13.92 40.53 22.22
CA ARG A 5 13.64 39.85 20.95
C ARG A 5 14.25 40.71 19.82
N CYS A 6 15.22 40.15 19.09
CA CYS A 6 15.51 40.45 17.68
C CYS A 6 14.56 39.56 16.84
N GLY A 7 13.92 39.93 15.73
CA GLY A 7 14.18 41.00 14.77
C GLY A 7 14.61 40.39 13.44
N VAL A 8 13.67 39.88 12.63
CA VAL A 8 13.89 39.53 11.21
C VAL A 8 12.95 40.40 10.37
N LEU A 9 13.54 41.16 9.45
CA LEU A 9 12.89 42.05 8.50
C LEU A 9 12.24 41.25 7.36
N LEU A 10 10.97 41.56 7.07
CA LEU A 10 10.35 41.32 5.77
C LEU A 10 10.25 42.68 5.06
N ALA A 11 10.96 42.86 3.95
CA ALA A 11 10.87 44.06 3.12
C ALA A 11 9.92 43.79 1.95
N ALA A 12 8.68 44.27 2.07
CA ALA A 12 7.77 44.45 0.95
C ALA A 12 8.00 45.84 0.36
N MET A 13 8.46 45.93 -0.89
CA MET A 13 8.47 47.19 -1.63
C MET A 13 7.16 47.37 -2.41
N LEU A 14 6.44 48.40 -2.01
CA LEU A 14 5.30 48.99 -2.72
C LEU A 14 5.77 49.73 -3.98
N GLY A 15 5.20 49.38 -5.13
CA GLY A 15 5.26 50.16 -6.37
C GLY A 15 3.98 50.97 -6.54
N SER A 16 4.13 52.30 -6.54
CA SER A 16 3.08 53.32 -6.65
C SER A 16 2.43 53.41 -8.03
N VAL A 17 1.10 53.58 -8.05
CA VAL A 17 0.30 53.90 -9.25
C VAL A 17 0.55 55.35 -9.69
N GLY A 18 1.14 55.53 -10.86
CA GLY A 18 1.23 56.80 -11.58
C GLY A 18 0.46 56.73 -12.89
N TRP A 19 -0.59 57.55 -13.02
CA TRP A 19 -1.30 57.74 -14.28
C TRP A 19 -0.47 58.64 -15.20
N GLY A 20 0.08 58.05 -16.26
CA GLY A 20 0.73 58.75 -17.36
C GLY A 20 0.36 58.09 -18.67
N ASN A 21 -0.36 58.83 -19.53
CA ASN A 21 -0.60 58.45 -20.92
C ASN A 21 0.73 58.35 -21.66
N GLY A 22 1.27 57.14 -21.77
CA GLY A 22 2.37 56.79 -22.66
C GLY A 22 1.90 55.67 -23.57
N LEU A 23 2.02 55.87 -24.88
CA LEU A 23 1.99 54.80 -25.87
C LEU A 23 3.15 53.84 -25.53
N GLY A 24 2.89 52.83 -24.70
CA GLY A 24 3.81 51.74 -24.46
C GLY A 24 3.97 50.98 -25.77
N ARG A 25 5.18 51.03 -26.35
CA ARG A 25 5.59 49.97 -27.26
C ARG A 25 5.52 48.68 -26.44
N ALA A 26 4.84 47.65 -26.94
CA ALA A 26 5.00 46.31 -26.43
C ALA A 26 6.50 46.01 -26.46
N GLU A 27 7.10 45.86 -25.28
CA GLU A 27 8.46 45.34 -25.15
C GLU A 27 8.39 43.87 -25.62
N ALA A 28 9.32 43.45 -26.47
CA ALA A 28 9.34 42.07 -26.96
C ALA A 28 9.51 41.12 -25.77
N ALA A 29 8.85 39.97 -25.79
CA ALA A 29 8.97 38.98 -24.71
C ALA A 29 10.45 38.57 -24.54
N GLU A 30 10.90 38.44 -23.30
CA GLU A 30 12.26 38.02 -22.98
C GLU A 30 12.43 36.50 -23.24
N PRO A 31 13.63 36.05 -23.62
CA PRO A 31 13.92 34.62 -23.76
C PRO A 31 14.00 33.94 -22.38
N PHE A 32 13.89 32.62 -22.38
CA PHE A 32 14.21 31.78 -21.24
C PHE A 32 15.68 31.93 -20.85
N ALA A 33 15.94 32.12 -19.55
CA ALA A 33 17.27 32.43 -19.04
C ALA A 33 18.30 31.29 -19.19
N ARG A 34 17.83 30.04 -19.31
CA ARG A 34 18.64 28.83 -19.48
C ARG A 34 17.85 27.77 -20.24
N CYS A 35 18.57 26.77 -20.76
CA CYS A 35 18.01 25.51 -21.22
C CYS A 35 17.31 24.81 -20.02
N PRO A 36 15.98 24.71 -20.00
CA PRO A 36 15.25 24.12 -18.88
C PRO A 36 15.35 22.59 -18.90
N ALA A 37 15.35 21.96 -17.73
CA ALA A 37 15.33 20.51 -17.61
C ALA A 37 13.91 19.97 -17.84
N GLU A 38 12.91 20.73 -17.40
CA GLU A 38 11.50 20.47 -17.61
C GLU A 38 11.15 20.49 -19.10
N ALA A 39 10.29 19.57 -19.50
CA ALA A 39 9.65 19.61 -20.80
C ALA A 39 8.46 20.58 -20.79
N PHE A 40 8.16 21.13 -21.95
CA PHE A 40 6.95 21.88 -22.22
C PHE A 40 5.94 20.97 -22.91
N LEU A 41 4.68 21.12 -22.55
CA LEU A 41 3.58 20.39 -23.17
C LEU A 41 2.42 21.36 -23.42
N VAL A 42 2.08 21.56 -24.68
CA VAL A 42 0.89 22.33 -25.06
C VAL A 42 -0.31 21.39 -25.12
N GLN A 43 -1.43 21.83 -24.53
CA GLN A 43 -2.71 21.13 -24.62
C GLN A 43 -3.87 22.08 -24.94
N SER A 44 -5.07 21.51 -25.10
CA SER A 44 -6.34 22.23 -25.21
C SER A 44 -6.54 23.08 -26.48
N ASN A 45 -7.72 23.70 -26.59
CA ASN A 45 -8.07 24.71 -27.58
C ASN A 45 -9.13 25.66 -26.96
N PRO A 46 -8.80 26.90 -26.58
CA PRO A 46 -7.52 27.60 -26.76
C PRO A 46 -6.31 26.92 -26.10
N ALA A 47 -5.11 27.18 -26.62
CA ALA A 47 -3.89 26.55 -26.16
C ALA A 47 -3.52 26.93 -24.72
N GLN A 48 -3.09 25.92 -23.96
CA GLN A 48 -2.57 26.01 -22.60
C GLN A 48 -1.19 25.36 -22.54
N LEU A 49 -0.31 25.86 -21.67
CA LEU A 49 1.06 25.38 -21.53
C LEU A 49 1.29 24.78 -20.14
N TYR A 50 1.83 23.57 -20.15
CA TYR A 50 2.26 22.83 -18.96
C TYR A 50 3.78 22.68 -18.95
N GLY A 51 4.36 22.73 -17.76
CA GLY A 51 5.70 22.22 -17.49
C GLY A 51 5.57 20.79 -17.01
N VAL A 52 6.38 19.88 -17.55
CA VAL A 52 6.37 18.46 -17.23
C VAL A 52 7.77 18.04 -16.79
N ASN A 53 7.88 17.53 -15.57
CA ASN A 53 9.07 16.79 -15.15
C ASN A 53 8.97 15.38 -15.74
N LEU A 54 9.72 15.09 -16.80
CA LEU A 54 9.66 13.78 -17.46
C LEU A 54 10.08 12.64 -16.53
N ALA A 55 10.96 12.91 -15.55
CA ALA A 55 11.41 11.90 -14.61
C ALA A 55 10.25 11.40 -13.74
N THR A 56 9.37 12.27 -13.26
CA THR A 56 8.29 11.89 -12.32
C THR A 56 6.91 11.84 -12.97
N GLY A 57 6.73 12.50 -14.11
CA GLY A 57 5.43 12.75 -14.73
C GLY A 57 4.66 13.90 -14.06
N PHE A 58 5.22 14.51 -13.02
CA PHE A 58 4.66 15.71 -12.41
C PHE A 58 4.49 16.81 -13.45
N ASN A 59 3.35 17.48 -13.41
CA ASN A 59 3.02 18.54 -14.32
C ASN A 59 2.39 19.72 -13.58
N GLN A 60 2.70 20.91 -14.05
CA GLN A 60 2.17 22.16 -13.51
C GLN A 60 1.76 23.11 -14.63
N ASP A 61 0.71 23.88 -14.40
CA ASP A 61 0.28 24.94 -15.30
C ASP A 61 1.35 26.04 -15.36
N LEU A 62 1.92 26.30 -16.54
CA LEU A 62 2.78 27.46 -16.79
C LEU A 62 1.96 28.63 -17.33
N ALA A 63 0.99 28.34 -18.21
CA ALA A 63 0.05 29.33 -18.72
C ALA A 63 -1.30 28.69 -19.05
N THR A 64 -2.36 29.18 -18.41
CA THR A 64 -3.75 28.78 -18.70
C THR A 64 -4.36 29.54 -19.89
N ASP A 65 -3.66 30.59 -20.36
CA ASP A 65 -3.93 31.35 -21.57
C ASP A 65 -2.61 31.78 -22.21
N MET A 66 -2.33 31.26 -23.41
CA MET A 66 -1.14 31.61 -24.19
C MET A 66 -1.35 32.82 -25.10
N GLY A 67 -2.43 33.60 -24.93
CA GLY A 67 -2.69 34.81 -25.72
C GLY A 67 -3.18 34.52 -27.14
N THR A 68 -3.77 33.35 -27.36
CA THR A 68 -4.26 32.89 -28.68
C THR A 68 -5.65 32.28 -28.57
N SER A 69 -6.45 32.38 -29.63
CA SER A 69 -7.81 31.80 -29.70
C SER A 69 -7.87 30.38 -30.26
N GLY A 70 -6.72 29.83 -30.68
CA GLY A 70 -6.61 28.56 -31.36
C GLY A 70 -5.59 27.62 -30.74
N LYS A 71 -5.38 26.48 -31.40
CA LYS A 71 -4.31 25.54 -31.07
C LYS A 71 -2.94 26.12 -31.38
N VAL A 72 -1.96 25.62 -30.63
CA VAL A 72 -0.54 25.80 -30.87
C VAL A 72 0.05 24.39 -30.96
N ASN A 73 0.81 24.11 -32.01
CA ASN A 73 1.36 22.80 -32.30
C ASN A 73 2.75 22.94 -32.96
N ALA A 74 3.44 21.83 -33.23
CA ALA A 74 4.81 21.80 -33.69
C ALA A 74 5.72 22.65 -32.79
N ILE A 75 5.54 22.52 -31.47
CA ILE A 75 6.26 23.34 -30.50
C ILE A 75 7.68 22.83 -30.33
N ALA A 76 8.65 23.74 -30.28
CA ALA A 76 10.06 23.42 -30.21
C ALA A 76 10.81 24.44 -29.35
N PHE A 77 11.84 24.02 -28.62
CA PHE A 77 12.69 24.93 -27.87
C PHE A 77 13.98 25.23 -28.64
N ASN A 78 14.26 26.51 -28.87
CA ASN A 78 15.51 26.94 -29.49
C ASN A 78 16.56 27.24 -28.42
N PHE A 79 17.55 26.38 -28.27
CA PHE A 79 18.64 26.60 -27.31
C PHE A 79 19.59 27.74 -27.71
N GLN A 80 19.58 28.21 -28.98
CA GLN A 80 20.50 29.26 -29.43
C GLN A 80 20.05 30.66 -29.01
N ASP A 81 18.75 30.92 -28.99
CA ASP A 81 18.17 32.21 -28.60
C ASP A 81 17.31 32.16 -27.34
N GLY A 82 17.00 30.95 -26.84
CA GLY A 82 16.23 30.75 -25.62
C GLY A 82 14.73 30.99 -25.80
N TYR A 83 14.16 30.86 -26.99
CA TYR A 83 12.71 30.96 -27.21
C TYR A 83 12.06 29.62 -27.53
N LEU A 84 10.77 29.51 -27.23
CA LEU A 84 9.90 28.49 -27.81
C LEU A 84 9.37 28.98 -29.16
N TYR A 85 9.23 28.08 -30.11
CA TYR A 85 8.65 28.34 -31.42
C TYR A 85 7.58 27.31 -31.73
N ALA A 86 6.48 27.72 -32.36
CA ALA A 86 5.38 26.81 -32.66
C ALA A 86 4.54 27.31 -33.85
N TRP A 87 3.80 26.42 -34.48
CA TRP A 87 2.77 26.78 -35.45
C TRP A 87 1.49 27.25 -34.75
N SER A 88 1.08 28.50 -35.00
CA SER A 88 -0.15 29.07 -34.43
C SER A 88 -1.32 28.89 -35.40
N HIS A 89 -2.27 28.00 -35.08
CA HIS A 89 -3.42 27.71 -35.97
C HIS A 89 -4.34 28.91 -36.20
N SER A 90 -4.48 29.80 -35.21
CA SER A 90 -5.29 31.02 -35.28
C SER A 90 -4.70 32.09 -36.21
N HIS A 91 -3.37 32.09 -36.38
CA HIS A 91 -2.64 33.09 -37.17
C HIS A 91 -2.16 32.52 -38.52
N GLY A 92 -2.05 31.20 -38.65
CA GLY A 92 -1.59 30.55 -39.88
C GLY A 92 -0.11 30.80 -40.18
N THR A 93 0.71 31.01 -39.14
CA THR A 93 2.16 31.27 -39.25
C THR A 93 2.90 30.67 -38.06
N LEU A 94 4.23 30.64 -38.15
CA LEU A 94 5.10 30.37 -37.00
C LEU A 94 4.97 31.49 -35.98
N ALA A 95 4.98 31.15 -34.70
CA ALA A 95 4.97 32.06 -33.58
C ALA A 95 6.18 31.81 -32.67
N ARG A 96 6.66 32.87 -32.04
CA ARG A 96 7.65 32.85 -30.97
C ARG A 96 6.95 32.98 -29.63
N ILE A 97 7.46 32.30 -28.61
CA ILE A 97 6.92 32.29 -27.26
C ILE A 97 8.10 32.51 -26.30
N GLY A 98 8.06 33.60 -25.53
CA GLY A 98 9.08 33.93 -24.54
C GLY A 98 8.75 33.38 -23.16
N SER A 99 9.50 33.84 -22.15
CA SER A 99 9.31 33.45 -20.75
C SER A 99 7.98 33.93 -20.13
N ASP A 100 7.22 34.76 -20.85
CA ASP A 100 5.85 35.18 -20.50
C ASP A 100 4.77 34.22 -21.03
N TYR A 101 5.18 33.19 -21.79
CA TYR A 101 4.34 32.15 -22.37
C TYR A 101 3.26 32.65 -23.34
N GLN A 102 3.42 33.87 -23.87
CA GLN A 102 2.46 34.45 -24.81
C GLN A 102 2.88 34.18 -26.26
N VAL A 103 1.91 33.86 -27.11
CA VAL A 103 2.10 33.61 -28.54
C VAL A 103 2.32 34.93 -29.29
N GLU A 104 3.53 35.12 -29.81
CA GLU A 104 3.90 36.22 -30.69
C GLU A 104 3.98 35.72 -32.15
N PRO A 105 2.97 35.99 -33.01
CA PRO A 105 3.01 35.55 -34.41
C PRO A 105 4.13 36.25 -35.18
N LEU A 106 4.91 35.48 -35.94
CA LEU A 106 6.03 36.00 -36.73
C LEU A 106 5.63 36.25 -38.19
N PRO A 107 6.14 37.34 -38.81
CA PRO A 107 5.94 37.62 -40.23
C PRO A 107 6.86 36.71 -41.07
N MET A 108 6.36 35.53 -41.43
CA MET A 108 7.07 34.54 -42.24
C MET A 108 6.78 34.72 -43.74
N GLY A 109 7.70 34.26 -44.60
CA GLY A 109 7.45 34.12 -46.04
C GLY A 109 6.35 33.09 -46.37
N ASP A 110 5.87 33.09 -47.62
CA ASP A 110 4.79 32.19 -48.05
C ASP A 110 5.19 30.71 -47.95
N ILE A 111 4.26 29.88 -47.47
CA ILE A 111 4.39 28.42 -47.45
C ILE A 111 3.43 27.79 -48.45
N ASP A 112 3.92 26.88 -49.30
CA ASP A 112 3.11 26.19 -50.31
C ASP A 112 2.30 25.03 -49.70
N TYR A 113 1.60 25.32 -48.61
CA TYR A 113 0.69 24.41 -47.93
C TYR A 113 -0.42 25.21 -47.25
N GLY A 114 -1.66 25.03 -47.69
CA GLY A 114 -2.83 25.76 -47.16
C GLY A 114 -3.39 25.23 -45.84
N GLY A 115 -2.70 24.28 -45.19
CA GLY A 115 -3.11 23.69 -43.92
C GLY A 115 -2.30 24.20 -42.73
N SER A 116 -2.36 23.47 -41.61
CA SER A 116 -1.58 23.75 -40.41
C SER A 116 -0.66 22.58 -40.09
N PHE A 117 0.49 22.87 -39.50
CA PHE A 117 1.46 21.87 -39.09
C PHE A 117 1.19 21.45 -37.65
N TYR A 118 1.35 20.15 -37.39
CA TYR A 118 1.24 19.59 -36.04
C TYR A 118 2.45 18.76 -35.61
N VAL A 119 3.48 18.70 -36.45
CA VAL A 119 4.74 18.04 -36.13
C VAL A 119 5.84 19.06 -36.39
N GLY A 120 6.71 19.27 -35.41
CA GLY A 120 7.90 20.06 -35.65
C GLY A 120 8.81 20.19 -34.45
N ASP A 121 10.08 20.46 -34.75
CA ASP A 121 11.16 20.61 -33.77
C ASP A 121 12.30 21.44 -34.39
N ILE A 122 13.24 21.90 -33.57
CA ILE A 122 14.35 22.75 -34.00
C ILE A 122 15.65 21.96 -34.07
N SER A 123 16.33 22.08 -35.21
CA SER A 123 17.65 21.48 -35.38
C SER A 123 18.68 22.18 -34.50
N LEU A 124 19.42 21.37 -33.73
CA LEU A 124 20.45 21.89 -32.84
C LEU A 124 21.62 22.54 -33.59
N SER A 125 21.96 22.06 -34.78
CA SER A 125 23.09 22.56 -35.57
C SER A 125 22.69 23.64 -36.58
N ASP A 126 21.48 23.57 -37.12
CA ASP A 126 21.05 24.36 -38.28
C ASP A 126 20.25 25.61 -37.89
N ASN A 127 19.87 25.76 -36.61
CA ASN A 127 19.06 26.87 -36.10
C ASN A 127 17.82 27.15 -36.97
N ALA A 128 17.09 26.09 -37.28
CA ALA A 128 15.90 26.14 -38.13
C ALA A 128 14.80 25.26 -37.53
N HIS A 129 13.56 25.74 -37.65
CA HIS A 129 12.37 24.98 -37.28
C HIS A 129 11.96 24.08 -38.44
N TYR A 130 11.83 22.79 -38.16
CA TYR A 130 11.40 21.79 -39.13
C TYR A 130 9.92 21.50 -38.92
N LEU A 131 9.11 21.73 -39.95
CA LEU A 131 7.66 21.54 -39.90
C LEU A 131 7.25 20.39 -40.80
N TYR A 132 6.43 19.47 -40.29
CA TYR A 132 5.95 18.32 -41.05
C TYR A 132 4.44 18.13 -40.97
N HIS A 133 3.87 17.78 -42.12
CA HIS A 133 2.50 17.27 -42.23
C HIS A 133 2.46 16.23 -43.35
N PRO A 134 1.82 15.06 -43.19
CA PRO A 134 1.79 14.02 -44.24
C PRO A 134 1.27 14.53 -45.61
N ASN A 135 0.24 15.40 -45.57
CA ASN A 135 -0.33 16.06 -46.75
C ASN A 135 0.31 17.41 -47.11
N GLY A 136 1.31 17.88 -46.34
CA GLY A 136 2.00 19.16 -46.57
C GLY A 136 3.42 18.98 -47.06
N GLY A 137 4.13 17.97 -46.56
CA GLY A 137 5.56 17.77 -46.81
C GLY A 137 6.40 18.11 -45.57
N LEU A 138 7.72 18.17 -45.77
CA LEU A 138 8.71 18.59 -44.78
C LEU A 138 9.26 19.96 -45.19
N TYR A 139 9.21 20.92 -44.27
CA TYR A 139 9.68 22.27 -44.46
C TYR A 139 10.78 22.59 -43.44
N ARG A 140 11.67 23.50 -43.83
CA ARG A 140 12.69 24.11 -42.99
C ARG A 140 12.45 25.62 -42.94
N VAL A 141 12.42 26.20 -41.75
CA VAL A 141 12.25 27.65 -41.53
C VAL A 141 13.44 28.18 -40.72
N PRO A 142 14.36 28.95 -41.34
CA PRO A 142 15.54 29.49 -40.65
C PRO A 142 15.17 30.48 -39.54
N LEU A 143 15.82 30.36 -38.38
CA LEU A 143 15.56 31.18 -37.18
C LEU A 143 16.70 32.16 -36.84
N ASP A 144 17.82 32.15 -37.59
CA ASP A 144 18.91 33.10 -37.37
C ASP A 144 18.62 34.47 -38.06
N PRO A 145 18.36 35.56 -37.31
CA PRO A 145 18.06 36.87 -37.89
C PRO A 145 19.25 37.50 -38.63
N ALA A 146 20.45 36.94 -38.50
CA ALA A 146 21.61 37.38 -39.27
C ALA A 146 21.65 36.80 -40.70
N GLN A 147 20.87 35.76 -41.01
CA GLN A 147 20.84 35.14 -42.33
C GLN A 147 19.84 35.83 -43.27
N ALA A 148 20.15 35.83 -44.56
CA ALA A 148 19.30 36.43 -45.59
C ALA A 148 17.98 35.68 -45.80
N ASP A 149 17.91 34.41 -45.40
CA ASP A 149 16.73 33.54 -45.49
C ASP A 149 15.96 33.45 -44.15
N TYR A 150 16.23 34.34 -43.18
CA TYR A 150 15.49 34.41 -41.93
C TYR A 150 13.97 34.45 -42.16
N LEU A 151 13.27 33.50 -41.53
CA LEU A 151 11.82 33.28 -41.67
C LEU A 151 11.33 33.08 -43.12
N GLN A 152 12.19 32.60 -44.03
CA GLN A 152 11.82 32.20 -45.39
C GLN A 152 11.67 30.66 -45.47
N PRO A 153 10.45 30.12 -45.54
CA PRO A 153 10.25 28.67 -45.58
C PRO A 153 10.88 28.02 -46.81
N GLN A 154 11.47 26.85 -46.60
CA GLN A 154 12.08 26.03 -47.65
C GLN A 154 11.40 24.66 -47.65
N THR A 155 10.76 24.30 -48.77
CA THR A 155 10.22 22.95 -48.95
C THR A 155 11.39 21.98 -49.16
N LEU A 156 11.61 21.09 -48.21
CA LEU A 156 12.60 20.01 -48.33
C LEU A 156 12.02 18.82 -49.07
N LEU A 157 10.78 18.45 -48.73
CA LEU A 157 10.04 17.36 -49.36
C LEU A 157 8.59 17.79 -49.59
N ALA A 158 8.06 17.50 -50.78
CA ALA A 158 6.67 17.78 -51.10
C ALA A 158 5.70 16.82 -50.40
N ALA A 159 4.43 17.20 -50.31
CA ALA A 159 3.34 16.36 -49.83
C ALA A 159 3.37 14.94 -50.42
N GLY A 160 3.17 13.93 -49.56
CA GLY A 160 3.18 12.52 -49.96
C GLY A 160 4.57 11.89 -50.16
N SER A 161 5.67 12.65 -50.10
CA SER A 161 7.02 12.09 -50.32
C SER A 161 7.50 11.19 -49.16
N LEU A 162 7.27 11.61 -47.92
CA LEU A 162 7.53 10.82 -46.71
C LEU A 162 6.34 9.92 -46.36
N SER A 163 5.12 10.49 -46.32
CA SER A 163 3.86 9.79 -46.02
C SER A 163 3.84 8.98 -44.71
N ILE A 164 4.61 9.38 -43.70
CA ILE A 164 4.63 8.71 -42.38
C ILE A 164 3.59 9.35 -41.46
N ALA A 165 2.78 8.52 -40.81
CA ALA A 165 1.71 8.95 -39.90
C ALA A 165 2.24 9.07 -38.45
N ILE A 166 3.03 10.11 -38.21
CA ILE A 166 3.54 10.50 -36.89
C ILE A 166 2.79 11.71 -36.36
N PHE A 167 2.84 11.94 -35.05
CA PHE A 167 2.13 13.03 -34.37
C PHE A 167 3.04 14.07 -33.75
N ASP A 168 4.31 13.73 -33.57
CA ASP A 168 5.38 14.64 -33.19
C ASP A 168 6.75 14.02 -33.57
N PHE A 169 7.84 14.78 -33.56
CA PHE A 169 9.22 14.27 -33.69
C PHE A 169 10.19 15.11 -32.86
N ALA A 170 11.39 14.59 -32.62
CA ALA A 170 12.44 15.37 -31.98
C ALA A 170 13.79 15.14 -32.64
N PHE A 171 14.65 16.16 -32.65
CA PHE A 171 16.05 16.07 -33.06
C PHE A 171 16.88 15.38 -31.99
N HIS A 172 17.62 14.33 -32.39
CA HIS A 172 18.59 13.73 -31.49
C HIS A 172 19.73 14.73 -31.21
N PRO A 173 20.25 14.79 -29.96
CA PRO A 173 21.31 15.72 -29.58
C PRO A 173 22.63 15.65 -30.37
N ASP A 174 22.92 14.53 -31.05
CA ASP A 174 24.29 14.20 -31.49
C ASP A 174 24.41 13.82 -32.97
N ASP A 175 23.36 13.23 -33.57
CA ASP A 175 23.43 12.72 -34.95
C ASP A 175 22.75 13.63 -35.98
N GLY A 176 21.95 14.60 -35.53
CA GLY A 176 21.25 15.55 -36.39
C GLY A 176 20.08 14.94 -37.18
N ASP A 177 19.67 13.72 -36.85
CA ASP A 177 18.46 13.08 -37.38
C ASP A 177 17.26 13.32 -36.43
N LEU A 178 16.07 13.22 -37.01
CA LEU A 178 14.78 13.30 -36.31
C LEU A 178 14.30 11.88 -35.98
N TYR A 179 13.73 11.71 -34.79
CA TYR A 179 13.13 10.46 -34.35
C TYR A 179 11.68 10.64 -33.93
N SER A 180 10.87 9.61 -34.17
CA SER A 180 9.46 9.58 -33.80
C SER A 180 8.93 8.15 -33.73
N VAL A 181 7.84 7.93 -33.01
CA VAL A 181 7.11 6.66 -32.98
C VAL A 181 5.72 6.86 -33.57
N ASP A 182 5.37 6.05 -34.57
CA ASP A 182 4.05 6.12 -35.20
C ASP A 182 2.96 5.46 -34.33
N ARG A 183 1.70 5.55 -34.78
CA ARG A 183 0.56 5.00 -34.03
C ARG A 183 0.65 3.49 -33.80
N GLN A 184 1.30 2.78 -34.71
CA GLN A 184 1.44 1.33 -34.67
C GLN A 184 2.58 0.88 -33.75
N GLY A 185 3.44 1.80 -33.31
CA GLY A 185 4.61 1.51 -32.49
C GLY A 185 5.91 1.39 -33.28
N THR A 186 5.94 1.79 -34.55
CA THR A 186 7.17 1.77 -35.34
C THR A 186 8.03 2.98 -34.97
N LEU A 187 9.28 2.74 -34.57
CA LEU A 187 10.30 3.79 -34.44
C LEU A 187 10.80 4.19 -35.83
N TRP A 188 10.76 5.48 -36.13
CA TRP A 188 11.23 6.07 -37.37
C TRP A 188 12.42 6.98 -37.11
N ARG A 189 13.44 6.86 -37.98
CA ARG A 189 14.51 7.85 -38.12
C ARG A 189 14.35 8.58 -39.44
N ILE A 190 14.33 9.90 -39.40
CA ILE A 190 14.18 10.78 -40.56
C ILE A 190 15.43 11.64 -40.65
N SER A 191 16.17 11.55 -41.77
CA SER A 191 17.40 12.31 -41.95
C SER A 191 17.16 13.56 -42.80
N PRO A 192 17.34 14.78 -42.25
CA PRO A 192 17.30 16.01 -43.04
C PRO A 192 18.38 16.10 -44.11
N GLN A 193 19.50 15.39 -43.95
CA GLN A 193 20.64 15.44 -44.86
C GLN A 193 20.39 14.57 -46.10
N THR A 194 19.80 13.38 -45.92
CA THR A 194 19.47 12.48 -47.04
C THR A 194 18.02 12.61 -47.51
N LEU A 195 17.18 13.33 -46.77
CA LEU A 195 15.73 13.47 -46.98
C LEU A 195 15.02 12.11 -47.04
N GLY A 196 15.49 11.15 -46.26
CA GLY A 196 14.98 9.78 -46.22
C GLY A 196 14.49 9.38 -44.83
N ALA A 197 13.56 8.44 -44.77
CA ALA A 197 13.09 7.85 -43.53
C ALA A 197 13.34 6.34 -43.49
N THR A 198 13.74 5.86 -42.32
CA THR A 198 14.05 4.45 -42.06
C THR A 198 13.22 3.97 -40.86
N ALA A 199 12.49 2.88 -41.02
CA ALA A 199 11.87 2.18 -39.90
C ALA A 199 12.95 1.38 -39.17
N LEU A 200 13.11 1.63 -37.86
CA LEU A 200 14.15 1.00 -37.03
C LEU A 200 13.66 -0.24 -36.29
N GLY A 201 12.36 -0.35 -36.02
CA GLY A 201 11.79 -1.49 -35.32
C GLY A 201 10.46 -1.17 -34.64
N GLN A 202 9.86 -2.17 -34.00
CA GLN A 202 8.66 -2.00 -33.18
C GLN A 202 9.06 -1.78 -31.71
N VAL A 203 8.53 -0.74 -31.08
CA VAL A 203 8.88 -0.40 -29.68
C VAL A 203 8.04 -1.14 -28.64
N GLY A 204 7.05 -1.94 -29.07
CA GLY A 204 6.17 -2.69 -28.16
C GLY A 204 5.02 -1.89 -27.55
N GLN A 205 4.92 -0.59 -27.85
CA GLN A 205 3.84 0.28 -27.42
C GLN A 205 3.13 0.88 -28.63
N SER A 206 1.81 1.04 -28.55
CA SER A 206 0.99 1.65 -29.60
C SER A 206 0.11 2.76 -29.03
N GLY A 207 -0.37 3.65 -29.90
CA GLY A 207 -1.18 4.80 -29.53
C GLY A 207 -0.71 6.10 -30.19
N THR A 208 -1.40 7.19 -29.92
CA THR A 208 -1.00 8.50 -30.45
C THR A 208 0.06 9.09 -29.51
N PHE A 209 1.31 9.15 -29.96
CA PHE A 209 2.41 9.80 -29.25
C PHE A 209 2.52 11.26 -29.68
N GLY A 210 1.77 12.15 -29.02
CA GLY A 210 1.67 13.56 -29.39
C GLY A 210 2.79 14.43 -28.86
N ALA A 211 3.71 13.88 -28.06
CA ALA A 211 4.90 14.59 -27.66
C ALA A 211 6.11 13.66 -27.66
N VAL A 212 7.21 14.12 -28.26
CA VAL A 212 8.47 13.38 -28.39
C VAL A 212 9.60 14.27 -27.89
N TYR A 213 10.49 13.70 -27.08
CA TYR A 213 11.58 14.45 -26.45
C TYR A 213 12.89 13.68 -26.49
N PHE A 214 13.99 14.41 -26.50
CA PHE A 214 15.31 13.87 -26.18
C PHE A 214 15.86 14.49 -24.90
N ASP A 215 16.70 13.73 -24.21
CA ASP A 215 17.67 14.27 -23.25
C ASP A 215 19.09 14.30 -23.79
N VAL A 216 19.98 14.93 -23.03
CA VAL A 216 21.40 15.11 -23.37
C VAL A 216 22.16 13.80 -23.57
N THR A 217 21.62 12.67 -23.11
CA THR A 217 22.23 11.34 -23.29
C THR A 217 21.79 10.66 -24.59
N GLY A 218 20.83 11.25 -25.31
CA GLY A 218 20.22 10.65 -26.49
C GLY A 218 19.09 9.66 -26.17
N THR A 219 18.58 9.65 -24.93
CA THR A 219 17.40 8.86 -24.57
C THR A 219 16.16 9.53 -25.17
N LEU A 220 15.35 8.73 -25.88
CA LEU A 220 14.10 9.19 -26.49
C LEU A 220 12.95 8.95 -25.52
N TYR A 221 12.14 9.99 -25.27
CA TYR A 221 10.92 9.92 -24.49
C TYR A 221 9.72 10.17 -25.38
N ILE A 222 8.67 9.36 -25.23
CA ILE A 222 7.41 9.50 -25.96
C ILE A 222 6.25 9.55 -24.98
N SER A 223 5.38 10.56 -25.10
CA SER A 223 4.19 10.71 -24.27
C SER A 223 2.94 10.35 -25.05
N ARG A 224 2.14 9.43 -24.50
CA ARG A 224 0.95 8.89 -25.17
C ARG A 224 -0.31 9.65 -24.74
N ASN A 225 -1.06 10.16 -25.72
CA ASN A 225 -2.18 11.09 -25.51
C ASN A 225 -3.33 10.52 -24.67
N ASN A 226 -3.71 9.25 -24.88
CA ASN A 226 -4.95 8.69 -24.33
C ASN A 226 -4.90 8.46 -22.82
N ASP A 227 -3.72 8.16 -22.28
CA ASP A 227 -3.53 7.82 -20.86
C ASP A 227 -2.39 8.60 -20.21
N GLY A 228 -1.64 9.41 -20.96
CA GLY A 228 -0.58 10.25 -20.40
C GLY A 228 0.70 9.48 -20.05
N GLN A 229 0.78 8.17 -20.36
CA GLN A 229 1.97 7.39 -20.06
C GLN A 229 3.17 7.91 -20.85
N ILE A 230 4.27 8.15 -20.14
CA ILE A 230 5.56 8.53 -20.70
C ILE A 230 6.41 7.26 -20.76
N PHE A 231 6.96 6.98 -21.93
CA PHE A 231 7.89 5.87 -22.14
C PHE A 231 9.27 6.40 -22.49
N ARG A 232 10.31 5.68 -22.09
CA ARG A 232 11.68 5.91 -22.54
C ARG A 232 12.17 4.77 -23.42
N LEU A 233 13.07 5.05 -24.35
CA LEU A 233 13.78 4.05 -25.12
C LEU A 233 15.14 4.58 -25.64
N ASP A 234 16.07 3.66 -25.89
CA ASP A 234 17.26 3.94 -26.69
C ASP A 234 16.91 3.78 -28.18
N PRO A 235 16.89 4.87 -28.98
CA PRO A 235 16.55 4.79 -30.40
C PRO A 235 17.63 4.10 -31.25
N LYS A 236 18.83 3.87 -30.69
CA LYS A 236 19.97 3.21 -31.35
C LYS A 236 20.09 1.73 -30.97
N ALA A 237 19.23 1.23 -30.08
CA ALA A 237 19.16 -0.18 -29.76
C ALA A 237 18.86 -1.03 -31.01
N VAL A 238 19.43 -2.23 -31.07
CA VAL A 238 19.17 -3.17 -32.19
C VAL A 238 17.70 -3.57 -32.23
N GLU A 239 17.08 -3.75 -31.06
CA GLU A 239 15.67 -4.04 -30.87
C GLU A 239 15.09 -2.97 -29.93
N PRO A 240 14.64 -1.82 -30.47
CA PRO A 240 14.17 -0.71 -29.64
C PRO A 240 12.93 -1.15 -28.85
N THR A 241 12.91 -0.88 -27.55
CA THR A 241 11.78 -1.21 -26.67
C THR A 241 11.42 0.01 -25.83
N ALA A 242 10.14 0.38 -25.83
CA ALA A 242 9.60 1.45 -25.02
C ALA A 242 9.24 0.93 -23.62
N GLU A 243 10.01 1.38 -22.64
CA GLU A 243 9.84 1.08 -21.22
C GLU A 243 8.95 2.16 -20.58
N PHE A 244 7.94 1.78 -19.79
CA PHE A 244 7.15 2.75 -19.02
C PHE A 244 8.08 3.50 -18.06
N PHE A 245 8.05 4.83 -18.12
CA PHE A 245 8.99 5.69 -17.40
C PHE A 245 8.30 6.48 -16.30
N ALA A 246 7.15 7.10 -16.59
CA ALA A 246 6.37 7.89 -15.63
C ALA A 246 4.92 8.12 -16.10
N GLN A 247 4.05 8.54 -15.16
CA GLN A 247 2.67 8.91 -15.46
C GLN A 247 2.53 10.43 -15.63
N GLY A 248 2.42 10.89 -16.88
CA GLY A 248 2.16 12.29 -17.22
C GLY A 248 0.67 12.64 -17.39
N PRO A 249 0.35 13.88 -17.80
CA PRO A 249 -1.03 14.31 -18.03
C PRO A 249 -1.58 13.75 -19.35
N SER A 250 -2.81 13.21 -19.32
CA SER A 250 -3.51 12.74 -20.51
C SER A 250 -4.28 13.87 -21.20
N SER A 251 -4.26 13.89 -22.54
CA SER A 251 -5.06 14.82 -23.33
C SER A 251 -5.13 14.38 -24.78
N SER A 252 -6.28 14.64 -25.42
CA SER A 252 -6.50 14.35 -26.85
C SER A 252 -5.66 15.24 -27.79
N ASN A 253 -5.07 16.32 -27.28
CA ASN A 253 -4.26 17.27 -28.02
C ASN A 253 -3.01 17.59 -27.19
N ASN A 254 -1.88 16.99 -27.56
CA ASN A 254 -0.57 17.17 -26.93
C ASN A 254 0.42 17.55 -28.02
N ASP A 255 1.34 18.44 -27.71
CA ASP A 255 2.51 18.80 -28.52
C ASP A 255 3.64 19.19 -27.56
N GLY A 256 4.82 18.57 -27.71
CA GLY A 256 5.88 18.64 -26.71
C GLY A 256 7.12 19.37 -27.21
N ALA A 257 7.72 20.20 -26.36
CA ALA A 257 9.05 20.77 -26.61
C ALA A 257 9.96 20.53 -25.42
N ARG A 258 11.25 20.34 -25.69
CA ARG A 258 12.26 20.29 -24.64
C ARG A 258 13.60 20.75 -25.18
N CYS A 259 14.43 21.31 -24.31
CA CYS A 259 15.83 21.52 -24.65
C CYS A 259 16.57 20.17 -24.65
N ALA A 260 16.88 19.62 -25.82
CA ALA A 260 17.54 18.32 -25.95
C ALA A 260 18.94 18.25 -25.30
N LEU A 261 19.55 19.40 -24.99
CA LEU A 261 20.85 19.50 -24.30
C LEU A 261 20.75 19.50 -22.77
N ALA A 262 19.54 19.47 -22.20
CA ALA A 262 19.35 19.37 -20.76
C ALA A 262 19.28 17.91 -20.30
N PRO A 263 19.81 17.57 -19.09
CA PRO A 263 19.51 16.31 -18.42
C PRO A 263 18.04 16.25 -17.99
N VAL A 264 17.47 15.04 -17.92
CA VAL A 264 16.05 14.85 -17.59
C VAL A 264 15.70 15.27 -16.17
N VAL A 265 16.67 15.19 -15.25
CA VAL A 265 16.62 15.77 -13.90
C VAL A 265 17.66 16.90 -13.82
N ASP A 266 17.27 18.06 -13.28
CA ASP A 266 18.23 19.15 -13.00
C ASP A 266 19.16 18.70 -11.86
N PRO A 267 20.50 18.63 -12.06
CA PRO A 267 21.44 18.20 -11.02
C PRO A 267 21.46 19.09 -9.77
N ALA A 268 20.85 20.27 -9.82
CA ALA A 268 20.68 21.16 -8.68
C ALA A 268 19.31 21.04 -7.99
N SER A 269 18.41 20.18 -8.50
CA SER A 269 17.08 19.95 -7.93
C SER A 269 17.13 18.92 -6.80
N GLN A 270 16.36 19.18 -5.76
CA GLN A 270 16.11 18.29 -4.61
C GLN A 270 14.59 18.16 -4.44
N THR A 271 13.93 17.79 -5.52
CA THR A 271 12.45 17.75 -5.59
C THR A 271 11.93 16.40 -6.02
N ILE A 272 12.81 15.42 -6.16
CA ILE A 272 12.48 14.05 -6.49
C ILE A 272 13.03 13.20 -5.37
N ASP A 273 12.17 12.45 -4.74
CA ASP A 273 12.51 11.41 -3.78
C ASP A 273 12.79 10.10 -4.55
N PHE A 274 13.86 9.39 -4.23
CA PHE A 274 14.15 8.06 -4.76
C PHE A 274 14.29 7.07 -3.60
N GLY A 275 14.19 5.77 -3.90
CA GLY A 275 14.57 4.76 -2.91
C GLY A 275 16.08 4.65 -2.74
N ASP A 276 16.50 3.92 -1.70
CA ASP A 276 17.91 3.73 -1.34
C ASP A 276 18.38 2.26 -1.49
N ALA A 277 17.52 1.33 -1.93
CA ALA A 277 17.89 -0.07 -2.10
C ALA A 277 19.07 -0.25 -3.10
N PRO A 278 19.82 -1.37 -3.08
CA PRO A 278 20.87 -1.62 -4.06
C PRO A 278 20.33 -1.56 -5.48
N ASP A 279 21.09 -0.97 -6.41
CA ASP A 279 20.60 -0.68 -7.77
C ASP A 279 20.14 -1.91 -8.58
N SER A 280 20.47 -3.13 -8.15
CA SER A 280 19.87 -4.37 -8.70
C SER A 280 18.34 -4.36 -8.64
N HIS A 281 17.76 -3.67 -7.64
CA HIS A 281 16.31 -3.54 -7.44
C HIS A 281 15.70 -2.41 -8.28
N GLY A 282 16.47 -1.78 -9.17
CA GLY A 282 16.07 -0.62 -9.93
C GLY A 282 15.91 0.59 -9.01
N THR A 283 17.02 1.23 -8.66
CA THR A 283 17.03 2.35 -7.71
C THR A 283 17.46 3.65 -8.38
N THR A 284 18.54 3.61 -9.16
CA THR A 284 19.02 4.77 -9.90
C THR A 284 18.11 5.12 -11.08
N LEU A 285 18.17 6.37 -11.53
CA LEU A 285 17.44 6.84 -12.71
C LEU A 285 17.81 6.04 -13.97
N ALA A 286 19.08 5.66 -14.11
CA ALA A 286 19.56 4.82 -15.21
C ALA A 286 18.83 3.47 -15.25
N SER A 287 18.61 2.85 -14.09
CA SER A 287 17.87 1.59 -13.92
C SER A 287 16.34 1.78 -13.82
N ASN A 288 15.83 2.97 -14.19
CA ASN A 288 14.42 3.37 -14.09
C ASN A 288 13.87 3.31 -12.66
N GLY A 289 14.67 3.57 -11.65
CA GLY A 289 14.25 3.32 -10.28
C GLY A 289 13.01 4.08 -9.83
N ALA A 290 12.38 3.55 -8.78
CA ALA A 290 11.23 4.18 -8.15
C ALA A 290 11.63 5.59 -7.72
N ARG A 291 10.80 6.56 -8.08
CA ARG A 291 11.04 7.97 -7.76
C ARG A 291 9.76 8.78 -7.76
N HIS A 292 9.63 9.73 -6.86
CA HIS A 292 8.40 10.46 -6.61
C HIS A 292 8.68 11.96 -6.59
N GLN A 293 7.80 12.75 -7.20
CA GLN A 293 7.94 14.20 -7.07
C GLN A 293 7.54 14.65 -5.66
N LEU A 294 8.39 15.43 -5.00
CA LEU A 294 7.99 16.13 -3.80
C LEU A 294 7.04 17.27 -4.14
N VAL A 295 5.83 17.19 -3.59
CA VAL A 295 4.80 18.22 -3.70
C VAL A 295 4.44 18.70 -2.30
N ALA A 296 4.35 20.01 -2.10
CA ALA A 296 4.03 20.58 -0.80
C ALA A 296 2.66 20.07 -0.29
N GLY A 297 2.68 19.34 0.83
CA GLY A 297 1.48 18.71 1.39
C GLY A 297 0.99 17.49 0.62
N GLY A 298 1.82 16.94 -0.26
CA GLY A 298 1.57 15.69 -0.97
C GLY A 298 1.60 14.46 -0.05
N PRO A 299 1.33 13.27 -0.62
CA PRO A 299 1.41 12.03 0.13
C PRO A 299 2.81 11.82 0.72
N ARG A 300 2.89 11.27 1.93
CA ARG A 300 4.15 10.81 2.53
C ARG A 300 3.94 9.60 3.43
N LEU A 301 4.98 8.80 3.55
CA LEU A 301 5.17 7.81 4.58
C LEU A 301 5.77 8.54 5.80
N GLY A 302 5.30 8.20 7.00
CA GLY A 302 5.81 8.77 8.24
C GLY A 302 5.73 10.30 8.35
N GLN A 303 6.80 10.91 8.88
CA GLN A 303 6.87 12.34 9.21
C GLN A 303 7.79 13.12 8.30
N TRP A 304 8.92 12.53 7.90
CA TRP A 304 9.94 13.19 7.11
C TRP A 304 9.90 12.68 5.68
N VAL A 305 10.37 13.50 4.76
CA VAL A 305 10.57 13.16 3.35
C VAL A 305 11.62 14.12 2.84
N ASP A 306 12.59 13.61 2.11
CA ASP A 306 13.57 14.44 1.44
C ASP A 306 13.66 14.12 -0.05
N GLY A 307 14.64 14.73 -0.72
CA GLY A 307 14.71 14.63 -2.17
C GLY A 307 16.07 15.04 -2.69
N GLU A 308 16.38 14.47 -3.84
CA GLU A 308 17.70 14.45 -4.42
C GLU A 308 17.63 14.59 -5.94
N ALA A 309 18.79 14.64 -6.59
CA ALA A 309 18.89 14.75 -8.04
C ALA A 309 19.14 13.39 -8.71
N GLU A 310 19.65 12.43 -7.96
CA GLU A 310 19.94 11.05 -8.36
C GLU A 310 20.01 10.20 -7.10
N ALA A 311 19.58 8.95 -7.17
CA ALA A 311 19.44 8.08 -6.02
C ALA A 311 20.77 7.79 -5.29
N HIS A 312 20.73 7.87 -3.97
CA HIS A 312 21.79 7.41 -3.06
C HIS A 312 21.74 5.88 -2.80
N ALA A 313 21.76 5.06 -3.85
CA ALA A 313 21.63 3.59 -3.69
C ALA A 313 22.68 2.95 -2.74
N PHE A 314 22.24 2.01 -1.90
CA PHE A 314 23.06 1.26 -0.96
C PHE A 314 24.32 0.66 -1.62
N PRO A 315 25.51 0.76 -1.00
CA PRO A 315 25.78 1.20 0.39
C PRO A 315 26.10 2.69 0.53
N ALA A 316 25.70 3.52 -0.43
CA ALA A 316 25.94 4.96 -0.42
C ALA A 316 24.71 5.78 0.00
N SER A 317 23.73 5.12 0.65
CA SER A 317 22.52 5.73 1.22
C SER A 317 22.90 6.88 2.15
N ASP A 318 22.12 7.95 2.05
CA ASP A 318 22.17 9.12 2.91
C ASP A 318 21.47 8.91 4.25
N ASP A 319 20.89 7.73 4.47
CA ASP A 319 20.13 7.33 5.67
C ASP A 319 21.01 6.71 6.76
N ASP A 320 22.33 6.94 6.69
CA ASP A 320 23.32 6.46 7.65
C ASP A 320 23.18 7.18 9.02
N ALA A 321 22.18 6.76 9.79
CA ALA A 321 22.09 6.78 11.26
C ALA A 321 21.93 8.13 11.99
N ASP A 322 21.36 9.17 11.37
CA ASP A 322 20.95 10.41 12.08
C ASP A 322 19.44 10.41 12.43
N PRO A 323 18.98 11.08 13.50
CA PRO A 323 17.56 11.23 13.77
C PRO A 323 16.92 12.14 12.71
N GLY A 324 15.95 11.60 11.94
CA GLY A 324 15.21 12.34 10.92
C GLY A 324 15.43 11.87 9.48
N THR A 325 15.83 10.61 9.28
CA THR A 325 15.70 9.89 8.00
C THR A 325 14.22 9.80 7.61
N ASP A 326 13.93 9.76 6.33
CA ASP A 326 12.59 9.61 5.77
C ASP A 326 12.09 8.17 5.72
N GLU A 327 12.94 7.18 6.05
CA GLU A 327 12.55 5.80 6.36
C GLU A 327 11.87 5.68 7.74
N ASP A 328 10.87 6.53 8.01
CA ASP A 328 10.19 6.65 9.29
C ASP A 328 8.69 6.28 9.25
N GLY A 329 8.18 5.95 8.07
CA GLY A 329 6.81 5.51 7.84
C GLY A 329 6.60 4.01 8.01
N VAL A 330 7.60 3.16 7.75
CA VAL A 330 7.45 1.70 7.86
C VAL A 330 8.25 1.11 9.03
N ALA A 331 7.59 0.28 9.85
CA ALA A 331 8.22 -0.45 10.94
C ALA A 331 7.86 -1.95 10.94
N PHE A 332 8.87 -2.80 10.96
CA PHE A 332 8.72 -4.26 11.13
C PHE A 332 8.52 -4.60 12.61
N ILE A 333 7.28 -4.91 13.00
CA ILE A 333 6.90 -5.12 14.40
C ILE A 333 7.24 -6.53 14.89
N THR A 334 7.08 -7.54 14.03
CA THR A 334 7.52 -8.92 14.31
C THR A 334 8.71 -9.30 13.42
N ALA A 335 9.46 -10.32 13.81
CA ALA A 335 10.57 -10.82 13.01
C ALA A 335 10.05 -11.57 11.77
N ALA A 336 10.65 -11.31 10.60
CA ALA A 336 10.36 -12.06 9.38
C ALA A 336 10.96 -13.48 9.47
N ARG A 337 10.08 -14.49 9.45
CA ARG A 337 10.45 -15.91 9.50
C ARG A 337 9.67 -16.69 8.46
N ASN A 338 10.34 -17.60 7.78
CA ASN A 338 9.75 -18.47 6.77
C ASN A 338 8.42 -19.09 7.23
N GLY A 339 7.36 -18.89 6.44
CA GLY A 339 6.03 -19.47 6.68
C GLY A 339 5.22 -18.78 7.78
N GLU A 340 5.77 -17.75 8.44
CA GLU A 340 5.12 -17.04 9.53
C GLU A 340 4.60 -15.67 9.08
N PRO A 341 3.55 -15.17 9.76
CA PRO A 341 3.07 -13.82 9.55
C PRO A 341 4.06 -12.76 10.07
N LEU A 342 4.37 -11.80 9.22
CA LEU A 342 5.10 -10.58 9.49
C LEU A 342 4.10 -9.44 9.74
N LEU A 343 4.15 -8.83 10.92
CA LEU A 343 3.36 -7.67 11.26
C LEU A 343 4.18 -6.41 10.97
N LEU A 344 3.63 -5.54 10.14
CA LEU A 344 4.16 -4.23 9.80
C LEU A 344 3.28 -3.16 10.43
N SER A 345 3.86 -2.03 10.83
CA SER A 345 3.16 -0.78 11.06
C SER A 345 3.54 0.18 9.95
N VAL A 346 2.57 0.74 9.25
CA VAL A 346 2.80 1.74 8.21
C VAL A 346 2.06 3.01 8.58
N THR A 347 2.78 4.13 8.62
CA THR A 347 2.23 5.46 8.88
C THR A 347 2.11 6.20 7.56
N THR A 348 0.92 6.64 7.22
CA THR A 348 0.65 7.33 5.94
C THR A 348 -0.15 8.61 6.15
N THR A 349 -0.05 9.51 5.19
CA THR A 349 -1.09 10.52 4.94
C THR A 349 -2.28 9.91 4.17
N PRO A 350 -3.51 10.46 4.31
CA PRO A 350 -4.69 9.94 3.64
C PRO A 350 -4.75 10.32 2.15
N GLY A 351 -5.58 9.59 1.38
CA GLY A 351 -5.94 9.98 0.01
C GLY A 351 -4.94 9.57 -1.07
N ALA A 352 -4.08 8.59 -0.76
CA ALA A 352 -3.10 8.01 -1.66
C ALA A 352 -3.25 6.48 -1.71
N TYR A 353 -2.41 5.82 -2.50
CA TYR A 353 -2.35 4.37 -2.65
C TYR A 353 -0.97 3.88 -2.24
N LEU A 354 -0.94 3.01 -1.22
CA LEU A 354 0.26 2.34 -0.74
C LEU A 354 0.48 1.06 -1.55
N ASN A 355 1.71 0.90 -2.03
CA ASN A 355 2.22 -0.33 -2.62
C ASN A 355 3.47 -0.77 -1.86
N GLY A 356 3.72 -2.08 -1.79
CA GLY A 356 4.83 -2.66 -1.03
C GLY A 356 5.33 -3.97 -1.64
N TRP A 357 6.65 -4.13 -1.73
CA TRP A 357 7.35 -5.32 -2.22
C TRP A 357 8.38 -5.79 -1.20
N ILE A 358 8.62 -7.10 -1.11
CA ILE A 358 9.70 -7.69 -0.31
C ILE A 358 10.37 -8.76 -1.17
N ASP A 359 11.68 -8.60 -1.44
CA ASP A 359 12.51 -9.55 -2.18
C ASP A 359 12.69 -10.84 -1.35
N PHE A 360 11.70 -11.73 -1.38
CA PHE A 360 11.67 -12.89 -0.50
C PHE A 360 12.67 -13.96 -0.92
N ASP A 361 13.00 -14.05 -2.21
CA ASP A 361 13.96 -15.03 -2.71
C ASP A 361 15.41 -14.51 -2.71
N GLY A 362 15.59 -13.20 -2.53
CA GLY A 362 16.86 -12.52 -2.39
C GLY A 362 17.68 -12.54 -3.67
N ASP A 363 17.02 -12.51 -4.83
CA ASP A 363 17.67 -12.47 -6.14
C ASP A 363 18.08 -11.05 -6.57
N GLY A 364 17.71 -10.05 -5.78
CA GLY A 364 18.04 -8.65 -5.97
C GLY A 364 17.08 -7.90 -6.89
N GLN A 365 15.90 -8.44 -7.18
CA GLN A 365 14.83 -7.80 -7.96
C GLN A 365 13.51 -7.87 -7.20
N PHE A 366 12.61 -6.92 -7.46
CA PHE A 366 11.23 -7.01 -6.99
C PHE A 366 10.35 -7.59 -8.11
N GLN A 367 9.90 -8.84 -7.98
CA GLN A 367 9.01 -9.43 -8.98
C GLN A 367 7.52 -9.33 -8.60
N ALA A 368 6.64 -9.76 -9.51
CA ALA A 368 5.20 -9.58 -9.35
C ALA A 368 4.60 -10.42 -8.21
N ASP A 369 5.17 -11.58 -7.89
CA ASP A 369 4.77 -12.43 -6.78
C ASP A 369 5.33 -11.99 -5.42
N GLU A 370 6.15 -10.95 -5.41
CA GLU A 370 6.73 -10.33 -4.21
C GLU A 370 6.01 -9.06 -3.78
N GLN A 371 5.00 -8.63 -4.53
CA GLN A 371 4.14 -7.53 -4.13
C GLN A 371 3.24 -7.98 -2.95
N VAL A 372 3.54 -7.45 -1.77
CA VAL A 372 2.84 -7.76 -0.52
C VAL A 372 1.70 -6.79 -0.21
N ILE A 373 1.75 -5.58 -0.77
CA ILE A 373 0.70 -4.56 -0.68
C ILE A 373 0.47 -4.00 -2.09
N SER A 374 -0.79 -3.96 -2.52
CA SER A 374 -1.18 -3.50 -3.86
C SER A 374 -2.33 -2.50 -3.76
N ASP A 375 -2.07 -1.27 -4.22
CA ASP A 375 -3.00 -0.14 -4.27
C ASP A 375 -3.89 0.01 -3.03
N ARG A 376 -3.31 -0.17 -1.85
CA ARG A 376 -4.05 -0.05 -0.59
C ARG A 376 -4.34 1.43 -0.35
N ALA A 377 -5.62 1.80 -0.32
CA ALA A 377 -6.01 3.17 -0.01
C ALA A 377 -5.49 3.56 1.38
N SER A 378 -4.75 4.67 1.44
CA SER A 378 -4.15 5.17 2.68
C SER A 378 -5.12 5.99 3.52
N ALA A 379 -5.05 5.80 4.82
CA ALA A 379 -5.72 6.63 5.82
C ALA A 379 -4.69 7.50 6.56
N ASP A 380 -5.16 8.50 7.31
CA ASP A 380 -4.27 9.31 8.13
C ASP A 380 -3.83 8.55 9.38
N GLY A 381 -2.52 8.48 9.64
CA GLY A 381 -1.93 7.84 10.81
C GLY A 381 -1.39 6.43 10.54
N SER A 382 -1.15 5.70 11.62
CA SER A 382 -0.54 4.36 11.57
C SER A 382 -1.57 3.25 11.45
N GLU A 383 -1.28 2.31 10.56
CA GLU A 383 -2.04 1.08 10.35
C GLU A 383 -1.13 -0.13 10.48
N ASN A 384 -1.64 -1.19 11.12
CA ASN A 384 -0.96 -2.47 11.18
C ASN A 384 -1.39 -3.38 10.02
N LEU A 385 -0.41 -3.93 9.31
CA LEU A 385 -0.62 -4.81 8.17
C LEU A 385 0.04 -6.17 8.41
N LEU A 386 -0.67 -7.23 8.04
CA LEU A 386 -0.15 -8.60 8.13
C LEU A 386 0.29 -9.07 6.75
N VAL A 387 1.58 -9.38 6.61
CA VAL A 387 2.18 -9.96 5.41
C VAL A 387 2.59 -11.40 5.72
N THR A 388 2.39 -12.32 4.78
CA THR A 388 2.86 -13.71 4.96
C THR A 388 4.25 -13.85 4.38
N VAL A 389 5.23 -14.25 5.19
CA VAL A 389 6.57 -14.58 4.68
C VAL A 389 6.49 -15.98 4.03
N PRO A 390 6.86 -16.15 2.76
CA PRO A 390 6.83 -17.46 2.11
C PRO A 390 7.69 -18.50 2.84
N GLU A 391 7.25 -19.77 2.86
CA GLU A 391 8.03 -20.85 3.48
C GLU A 391 9.40 -21.03 2.82
N GLN A 392 9.48 -20.75 1.52
CA GLN A 392 10.67 -20.86 0.69
C GLN A 392 11.58 -19.63 0.70
N ALA A 393 11.23 -18.57 1.44
CA ALA A 393 12.00 -17.34 1.48
C ALA A 393 13.49 -17.59 1.85
N ALA A 394 14.40 -16.80 1.30
CA ALA A 394 15.82 -16.97 1.53
C ALA A 394 16.22 -16.57 2.96
N ASP A 395 17.02 -17.39 3.64
CA ASP A 395 17.53 -17.10 4.99
C ASP A 395 18.72 -16.13 4.93
N GLN A 396 18.43 -14.87 4.62
CA GLN A 396 19.42 -13.80 4.44
C GLN A 396 18.82 -12.42 4.69
N TRP A 397 19.67 -11.39 4.58
CA TRP A 397 19.19 -10.02 4.43
C TRP A 397 18.65 -9.84 3.01
N VAL A 398 17.48 -9.25 2.93
CA VAL A 398 16.80 -8.89 1.68
C VAL A 398 16.35 -7.43 1.75
N TRP A 399 15.78 -6.91 0.67
CA TRP A 399 15.24 -5.56 0.62
C TRP A 399 13.72 -5.57 0.49
N SER A 400 13.11 -4.48 0.93
CA SER A 400 11.71 -4.19 0.71
C SER A 400 11.55 -2.76 0.24
N ARG A 401 10.54 -2.49 -0.58
CA ARG A 401 10.22 -1.17 -1.12
C ARG A 401 8.77 -0.84 -0.83
N PHE A 402 8.51 0.35 -0.33
CA PHE A 402 7.18 0.90 -0.12
C PHE A 402 7.03 2.18 -0.91
N ARG A 403 5.91 2.32 -1.63
CA ARG A 403 5.64 3.49 -2.46
C ARG A 403 4.26 4.02 -2.14
N LEU A 404 4.16 5.32 -1.89
CA LEU A 404 2.90 6.01 -1.66
C LEU A 404 2.71 7.12 -2.70
N SER A 405 1.59 7.16 -3.41
CA SER A 405 1.27 8.23 -4.37
C SER A 405 -0.23 8.40 -4.54
N SER A 406 -0.69 9.57 -5.02
CA SER A 406 -2.07 9.76 -5.45
C SER A 406 -2.45 8.94 -6.68
N VAL A 407 -1.46 8.41 -7.42
CA VAL A 407 -1.67 7.53 -8.57
C VAL A 407 -1.60 6.06 -8.16
N ALA A 408 -2.60 5.28 -8.59
CA ALA A 408 -2.64 3.83 -8.42
C ALA A 408 -1.89 3.10 -9.55
N GLY A 409 -1.58 1.82 -9.35
CA GLY A 409 -0.97 0.95 -10.34
C GLY A 409 0.53 1.19 -10.52
N LEU A 410 1.21 1.70 -9.50
CA LEU A 410 2.67 1.85 -9.51
C LEU A 410 3.35 0.47 -9.43
N GLY A 411 4.37 0.27 -10.26
CA GLY A 411 5.28 -0.89 -10.15
C GLY A 411 6.38 -0.67 -9.11
N PRO A 412 7.35 -1.59 -8.97
CA PRO A 412 8.52 -1.39 -8.12
C PRO A 412 9.52 -0.36 -8.69
N THR A 413 9.35 0.05 -9.95
CA THR A 413 10.20 1.00 -10.68
C THR A 413 9.35 2.10 -11.34
N GLY A 414 9.98 3.13 -11.90
CA GLY A 414 9.33 4.23 -12.61
C GLY A 414 8.93 5.42 -11.72
N GLY A 415 8.64 6.55 -12.37
CA GLY A 415 8.30 7.82 -11.74
C GLY A 415 6.82 7.97 -11.38
N ALA A 416 6.56 8.62 -10.25
CA ALA A 416 5.23 9.04 -9.80
C ALA A 416 5.14 10.57 -9.65
N PRO A 417 3.97 11.18 -9.95
CA PRO A 417 3.83 12.64 -9.99
C PRO A 417 3.75 13.28 -8.61
N ASP A 418 3.66 12.48 -7.55
CA ASP A 418 3.75 12.89 -6.16
C ASP A 418 4.12 11.71 -5.27
N GLY A 419 4.40 12.00 -3.99
CA GLY A 419 4.49 10.99 -2.96
C GLY A 419 5.91 10.68 -2.53
N GLU A 420 6.14 9.43 -2.14
CA GLU A 420 7.40 8.98 -1.52
C GLU A 420 7.69 7.49 -1.78
N VAL A 421 8.96 7.13 -1.72
CA VAL A 421 9.56 5.80 -1.75
C VAL A 421 10.34 5.60 -0.45
N GLU A 422 10.02 4.54 0.31
CA GLU A 422 10.90 4.09 1.40
C GLU A 422 11.41 2.69 1.08
N ASP A 423 12.71 2.49 1.21
CA ASP A 423 13.38 1.19 1.04
C ASP A 423 13.95 0.73 2.39
N HIS A 424 13.82 -0.56 2.71
CA HIS A 424 14.23 -1.08 4.02
C HIS A 424 14.95 -2.42 3.90
N PRO A 425 16.10 -2.62 4.59
CA PRO A 425 16.70 -3.93 4.72
C PRO A 425 15.91 -4.77 5.73
N LEU A 426 15.51 -5.98 5.31
CA LEU A 426 14.78 -6.93 6.15
C LEU A 426 15.60 -8.20 6.34
N ARG A 427 15.80 -8.61 7.60
CA ARG A 427 16.40 -9.90 7.88
C ARG A 427 15.35 -11.01 7.92
N ILE A 428 15.35 -11.85 6.90
CA ILE A 428 14.61 -13.11 6.94
C ILE A 428 15.46 -14.16 7.65
N SER A 429 14.84 -14.86 8.60
CA SER A 429 15.52 -15.88 9.39
C SER A 429 14.81 -17.22 9.29
N ARG A 430 15.58 -18.26 8.95
CA ARG A 430 15.15 -19.64 9.10
C ARG A 430 15.65 -20.19 10.43
N VAL A 431 14.84 -20.06 11.47
CA VAL A 431 15.16 -20.64 12.77
C VAL A 431 14.67 -22.09 12.81
N PRO A 432 15.54 -23.08 13.11
CA PRO A 432 15.07 -24.41 13.45
C PRO A 432 14.19 -24.32 14.70
N ILE A 433 12.89 -24.48 14.52
CA ILE A 433 11.91 -24.45 15.60
C ILE A 433 11.32 -25.83 15.83
N GLN A 434 11.00 -26.11 17.08
CA GLN A 434 10.12 -27.19 17.49
C GLN A 434 8.71 -26.65 17.61
N ILE A 435 7.77 -27.30 16.93
CA ILE A 435 6.37 -26.90 16.93
C ILE A 435 5.58 -27.92 17.75
N HIS A 436 4.92 -27.44 18.80
CA HIS A 436 4.03 -28.23 19.64
C HIS A 436 2.59 -27.79 19.42
N HIS A 437 1.75 -28.71 18.95
CA HIS A 437 0.32 -28.46 18.79
C HIS A 437 -0.49 -29.10 19.91
N TYR A 438 -1.54 -28.42 20.36
CA TYR A 438 -2.62 -29.05 21.12
C TYR A 438 -3.95 -28.90 20.36
N PRO A 439 -4.72 -29.99 20.18
CA PRO A 439 -4.40 -31.36 20.61
C PRO A 439 -3.42 -32.09 19.67
N SER A 440 -3.34 -31.68 18.40
CA SER A 440 -2.41 -32.18 17.38
C SER A 440 -2.36 -31.21 16.20
N SER A 441 -1.43 -31.38 15.25
CA SER A 441 -1.27 -30.48 14.09
C SER A 441 -2.47 -30.45 13.14
N SER A 442 -3.24 -31.54 13.04
CA SER A 442 -4.44 -31.62 12.19
C SER A 442 -5.76 -31.64 12.98
N GLY A 443 -5.70 -31.68 14.31
CA GLY A 443 -6.87 -31.80 15.18
C GLY A 443 -7.25 -30.47 15.83
N GLN A 444 -8.50 -30.41 16.33
CA GLN A 444 -9.00 -29.31 17.15
C GLN A 444 -9.51 -29.88 18.47
N ALA A 445 -9.29 -29.16 19.56
CA ALA A 445 -9.99 -29.39 20.82
C ALA A 445 -11.31 -28.59 20.82
N THR A 446 -12.22 -28.99 21.69
CA THR A 446 -13.49 -28.31 21.91
C THR A 446 -13.58 -27.89 23.37
N VAL A 447 -13.80 -26.59 23.63
CA VAL A 447 -14.23 -26.11 24.94
C VAL A 447 -15.70 -25.72 24.85
N ALA A 448 -16.48 -26.15 25.83
CA ALA A 448 -17.91 -25.95 25.87
C ALA A 448 -18.31 -25.43 27.25
N PHE A 449 -19.16 -24.41 27.25
CA PHE A 449 -19.51 -23.61 28.41
C PHE A 449 -21.00 -23.74 28.73
N GLU A 450 -21.29 -23.66 30.02
CA GLU A 450 -22.54 -23.16 30.59
C GLU A 450 -22.33 -21.68 30.95
N ASP A 451 -23.31 -20.80 30.72
CA ASP A 451 -23.20 -19.36 30.95
C ASP A 451 -23.92 -18.84 32.22
N ASN A 452 -24.67 -19.73 32.88
CA ASN A 452 -25.53 -19.42 34.03
C ASN A 452 -24.80 -19.34 35.38
N TRP A 453 -23.48 -19.62 35.45
CA TRP A 453 -22.73 -19.55 36.71
C TRP A 453 -22.97 -18.21 37.42
N PRO A 454 -23.24 -18.18 38.75
CA PRO A 454 -23.14 -19.28 39.72
C PRO A 454 -24.40 -20.15 39.88
N ALA A 455 -25.44 -19.95 39.05
CA ALA A 455 -26.62 -20.80 39.03
C ALA A 455 -26.45 -22.02 38.10
N GLU A 456 -27.24 -23.06 38.34
CA GLU A 456 -27.37 -24.19 37.42
C GLU A 456 -28.39 -23.87 36.31
N GLY A 457 -28.04 -24.23 35.07
CA GLY A 457 -28.90 -24.19 33.89
C GLY A 457 -29.50 -25.56 33.55
N ASP A 458 -29.68 -25.82 32.25
CA ASP A 458 -30.15 -27.09 31.69
C ASP A 458 -29.01 -28.07 31.35
N TYR A 459 -27.75 -27.64 31.51
CA TYR A 459 -26.58 -28.51 31.58
C TYR A 459 -26.29 -29.27 30.28
N ASP A 460 -26.59 -28.63 29.15
CA ASP A 460 -26.40 -29.17 27.81
C ASP A 460 -25.02 -28.81 27.21
N PHE A 461 -24.24 -27.94 27.87
CA PHE A 461 -22.92 -27.45 27.46
C PHE A 461 -22.90 -26.93 26.03
N ASN A 462 -23.91 -26.17 25.62
CA ASN A 462 -23.90 -25.52 24.32
C ASN A 462 -24.09 -23.99 24.36
N ASP A 463 -24.14 -23.39 25.55
CA ASP A 463 -24.30 -21.94 25.71
C ASP A 463 -23.26 -21.15 24.92
N VAL A 464 -22.00 -21.61 24.95
CA VAL A 464 -20.94 -21.26 23.99
C VAL A 464 -20.09 -22.50 23.73
N VAL A 465 -19.83 -22.82 22.46
CA VAL A 465 -18.94 -23.93 22.06
C VAL A 465 -17.86 -23.41 21.14
N VAL A 466 -16.59 -23.61 21.51
CA VAL A 466 -15.43 -23.14 20.75
C VAL A 466 -14.57 -24.32 20.33
N ARG A 467 -14.24 -24.39 19.04
CA ARG A 467 -13.24 -25.32 18.51
C ARG A 467 -11.94 -24.60 18.26
N PHE A 468 -10.83 -25.14 18.72
CA PHE A 468 -9.55 -24.45 18.63
C PHE A 468 -8.36 -25.39 18.54
N GLN A 469 -7.22 -24.84 18.14
CA GLN A 469 -5.92 -25.47 18.21
C GLN A 469 -4.92 -24.42 18.74
N THR A 470 -3.95 -24.87 19.51
CA THR A 470 -2.78 -24.05 19.85
C THR A 470 -1.55 -24.56 19.12
N ARG A 471 -0.68 -23.65 18.73
CA ARG A 471 0.62 -23.92 18.11
C ARG A 471 1.67 -23.11 18.87
N LEU A 472 2.46 -23.81 19.68
CA LEU A 472 3.58 -23.26 20.44
C LEU A 472 4.87 -23.52 19.67
N GLU A 473 5.57 -22.45 19.30
CA GLU A 473 6.90 -22.55 18.72
C GLU A 473 7.97 -22.43 19.80
N SER A 474 8.99 -23.28 19.75
CA SER A 474 10.15 -23.21 20.63
C SER A 474 11.44 -23.34 19.83
N ASN A 475 12.55 -22.75 20.30
CA ASN A 475 13.86 -23.02 19.73
C ASN A 475 14.42 -24.39 20.19
N GLU A 476 15.57 -24.79 19.63
CA GLU A 476 16.26 -26.04 20.01
C GLU A 476 16.65 -26.13 21.49
N GLN A 477 16.77 -24.98 22.18
CA GLN A 477 17.03 -24.91 23.62
C GLN A 477 15.76 -25.06 24.48
N GLY A 478 14.59 -25.26 23.88
CA GLY A 478 13.31 -25.39 24.60
C GLY A 478 12.78 -24.07 25.15
N GLN A 479 13.12 -22.95 24.52
CA GLN A 479 12.53 -21.64 24.81
C GLN A 479 11.39 -21.37 23.83
N ALA A 480 10.18 -21.20 24.35
CA ALA A 480 9.01 -20.75 23.61
C ALA A 480 9.25 -19.36 23.01
N LEU A 481 9.06 -19.26 21.69
CA LEU A 481 9.26 -18.04 20.91
C LEU A 481 7.93 -17.34 20.60
N SER A 482 6.88 -18.11 20.34
CA SER A 482 5.55 -17.60 20.05
C SER A 482 4.47 -18.62 20.39
N LEU A 483 3.26 -18.15 20.67
CA LEU A 483 2.06 -18.95 20.77
C LEU A 483 1.01 -18.42 19.80
N MET A 484 0.55 -19.28 18.89
CA MET A 484 -0.60 -19.02 18.03
C MET A 484 -1.79 -19.83 18.54
N LEU A 485 -2.92 -19.15 18.73
CA LEU A 485 -4.20 -19.76 19.02
C LEU A 485 -5.11 -19.53 17.81
N THR A 486 -5.66 -20.59 17.25
CA THR A 486 -6.60 -20.52 16.12
C THR A 486 -7.87 -21.25 16.47
N GLY A 487 -9.02 -20.62 16.29
CA GLY A 487 -10.29 -21.26 16.65
C GLY A 487 -11.53 -20.61 16.03
N GLN A 488 -12.67 -21.16 16.40
CA GLN A 488 -13.98 -20.69 15.97
C GLN A 488 -15.05 -20.95 17.04
N VAL A 489 -16.00 -20.04 17.21
CA VAL A 489 -17.23 -20.32 17.95
C VAL A 489 -18.20 -21.06 17.02
N VAL A 490 -18.54 -22.30 17.36
CA VAL A 490 -19.38 -23.17 16.52
C VAL A 490 -20.85 -23.23 16.95
N ALA A 491 -21.14 -22.85 18.19
CA ALA A 491 -22.50 -22.77 18.71
C ALA A 491 -22.62 -21.73 19.83
N SER A 492 -23.83 -21.19 19.98
CA SER A 492 -24.20 -20.32 21.09
C SER A 492 -25.68 -20.52 21.46
N GLY A 493 -25.94 -21.41 22.43
CA GLY A 493 -27.21 -21.64 23.12
C GLY A 493 -27.56 -20.56 24.16
N ALA A 494 -26.66 -19.60 24.36
CA ALA A 494 -26.80 -18.58 25.39
C ALA A 494 -27.93 -17.56 25.18
N GLY A 495 -28.82 -17.48 26.16
CA GLY A 495 -29.74 -16.34 26.33
C GLY A 495 -29.00 -15.06 26.71
N PHE A 496 -27.92 -15.15 27.49
CA PHE A 496 -27.12 -14.00 27.93
C PHE A 496 -26.07 -13.58 26.92
N HIS A 497 -25.59 -12.34 27.07
CA HIS A 497 -24.44 -11.84 26.34
C HIS A 497 -23.16 -12.32 27.04
N ASN A 498 -22.28 -12.92 26.26
CA ASN A 498 -21.04 -13.54 26.73
C ASN A 498 -19.86 -12.91 26.01
N GLY A 499 -18.92 -12.38 26.78
CA GLY A 499 -17.57 -12.09 26.31
C GLY A 499 -16.71 -13.36 26.37
N LEU A 500 -15.71 -13.44 25.51
CA LEU A 500 -14.79 -14.58 25.39
C LEU A 500 -13.36 -14.09 25.53
N ALA A 501 -12.59 -14.76 26.39
CA ALA A 501 -11.19 -14.47 26.61
C ALA A 501 -10.34 -15.73 26.76
N TRP A 502 -9.04 -15.59 26.54
CA TRP A 502 -8.05 -16.62 26.73
C TRP A 502 -6.94 -16.14 27.65
N ARG A 503 -6.68 -16.90 28.70
CA ARG A 503 -5.66 -16.59 29.69
C ARG A 503 -4.51 -17.59 29.61
N LEU A 504 -3.28 -17.12 29.85
CA LEU A 504 -2.11 -17.94 30.13
C LEU A 504 -1.78 -17.82 31.63
N PRO A 505 -2.26 -18.74 32.48
CA PRO A 505 -2.13 -18.61 33.93
C PRO A 505 -0.69 -18.45 34.40
N GLY A 506 -0.43 -17.42 35.20
CA GLY A 506 0.86 -17.15 35.81
C GLY A 506 1.96 -16.66 34.85
N VAL A 507 1.64 -16.39 33.58
CA VAL A 507 2.59 -15.85 32.60
C VAL A 507 2.48 -14.33 32.60
N PRO A 508 3.50 -13.58 33.05
CA PRO A 508 3.42 -12.12 33.09
C PRO A 508 3.34 -11.48 31.70
N VAL A 509 2.60 -10.38 31.56
CA VAL A 509 2.52 -9.61 30.30
C VAL A 509 3.90 -9.15 29.82
N SER A 510 4.83 -8.88 30.74
CA SER A 510 6.21 -8.49 30.43
C SER A 510 7.03 -9.56 29.72
N TYR A 511 6.54 -10.80 29.62
CA TYR A 511 7.18 -11.85 28.82
C TYR A 511 6.82 -11.72 27.33
N LEU A 512 5.76 -11.00 26.99
CA LEU A 512 5.34 -10.76 25.60
C LEU A 512 6.06 -9.57 24.99
N GLN A 513 6.28 -9.64 23.68
CA GLN A 513 6.52 -8.45 22.86
C GLN A 513 5.15 -7.84 22.53
N THR A 514 4.64 -6.99 23.43
CA THR A 514 3.24 -6.55 23.41
C THR A 514 2.82 -5.84 22.12
N HIS A 515 3.72 -5.12 21.46
CA HIS A 515 3.43 -4.47 20.17
C HIS A 515 3.26 -5.48 19.03
N GLY A 516 3.83 -6.67 19.15
CA GLY A 516 3.68 -7.77 18.18
C GLY A 516 2.48 -8.68 18.46
N VAL A 517 1.69 -8.40 19.51
CA VAL A 517 0.46 -9.14 19.78
C VAL A 517 -0.63 -8.67 18.84
N TRP A 518 -1.30 -9.62 18.19
CA TRP A 518 -2.39 -9.31 17.29
C TRP A 518 -3.51 -10.35 17.35
N LEU A 519 -4.72 -9.90 17.00
CA LEU A 519 -5.93 -10.69 16.89
C LEU A 519 -6.55 -10.45 15.51
N GLU A 520 -6.79 -11.52 14.78
CA GLU A 520 -7.60 -11.52 13.56
C GLU A 520 -8.95 -12.15 13.87
N ILE A 521 -10.05 -11.52 13.46
CA ILE A 521 -11.40 -12.10 13.51
C ILE A 521 -11.95 -12.15 12.08
N ASN A 522 -12.38 -13.32 11.62
CA ASN A 522 -12.91 -13.55 10.28
C ASN A 522 -12.00 -13.05 9.13
N GLY A 523 -10.68 -13.10 9.32
CA GLY A 523 -9.70 -12.63 8.33
C GLY A 523 -9.36 -11.14 8.44
N GLU A 524 -9.97 -10.40 9.39
CA GLU A 524 -9.71 -8.98 9.60
C GLU A 524 -8.93 -8.74 10.90
N LEU A 525 -7.81 -8.02 10.80
CA LEU A 525 -7.03 -7.60 11.96
C LEU A 525 -7.85 -6.65 12.83
N GLN A 526 -7.93 -6.95 14.13
CA GLN A 526 -8.76 -6.18 15.05
C GLN A 526 -8.02 -4.94 15.57
N PRO A 527 -8.59 -3.72 15.40
CA PRO A 527 -8.01 -2.52 15.96
C PRO A 527 -8.25 -2.48 17.48
N GLY A 528 -7.19 -2.25 18.26
CA GLY A 528 -7.30 -1.97 19.70
C GLY A 528 -6.58 -2.96 20.61
N VAL A 529 -6.90 -2.87 21.91
CA VAL A 529 -6.19 -3.58 22.98
C VAL A 529 -6.72 -5.00 23.14
N VAL A 530 -5.96 -5.96 22.61
CA VAL A 530 -6.21 -7.41 22.76
C VAL A 530 -5.89 -7.88 24.18
N LEU A 531 -4.78 -7.39 24.76
CA LEU A 531 -4.34 -7.75 26.11
C LEU A 531 -5.06 -6.92 27.18
N GLU A 532 -5.83 -7.57 28.04
CA GLU A 532 -6.55 -6.89 29.11
C GLU A 532 -5.60 -6.30 30.16
N SER A 533 -5.82 -5.04 30.52
CA SER A 533 -5.11 -4.37 31.61
C SER A 533 -5.69 -4.76 32.98
N GLY A 534 -4.94 -4.49 34.06
CA GLY A 534 -5.37 -4.83 35.43
C GLY A 534 -5.04 -6.26 35.86
N HIS A 535 -4.26 -6.99 35.06
CA HIS A 535 -3.74 -8.31 35.38
C HIS A 535 -2.22 -8.31 35.51
N ASP A 536 -1.72 -9.15 36.41
CA ASP A 536 -0.29 -9.46 36.52
C ASP A 536 0.14 -10.56 35.51
N GLU A 537 -0.81 -11.08 34.74
CA GLU A 537 -0.66 -12.19 33.80
C GLU A 537 -1.32 -11.91 32.44
N VAL A 538 -1.00 -12.72 31.44
CA VAL A 538 -1.54 -12.59 30.08
C VAL A 538 -3.01 -13.04 30.05
N VAL A 539 -3.89 -12.08 29.76
CA VAL A 539 -5.30 -12.29 29.45
C VAL A 539 -5.60 -11.58 28.14
N ALA A 540 -5.97 -12.33 27.10
CA ALA A 540 -6.36 -11.80 25.80
C ALA A 540 -7.88 -11.84 25.66
N ARG A 541 -8.52 -10.68 25.49
CA ARG A 541 -9.96 -10.61 25.17
C ARG A 541 -10.13 -10.81 23.67
N LEU A 542 -10.86 -11.86 23.30
CA LEU A 542 -11.20 -12.14 21.90
C LEU A 542 -12.42 -11.35 21.47
N SER A 543 -13.42 -11.22 22.34
CA SER A 543 -14.62 -10.41 22.10
C SER A 543 -15.28 -10.01 23.41
N ASP A 544 -15.75 -8.77 23.50
CA ASP A 544 -16.55 -8.30 24.65
C ASP A 544 -18.00 -8.81 24.60
N ASP A 545 -18.48 -9.17 23.40
CA ASP A 545 -19.81 -9.75 23.18
C ASP A 545 -19.81 -10.62 21.93
N LEU A 546 -20.21 -11.88 22.06
CA LEU A 546 -20.33 -12.81 20.94
C LEU A 546 -21.61 -12.60 20.10
N LYS A 547 -22.66 -11.99 20.66
CA LYS A 547 -23.96 -11.87 19.96
C LYS A 547 -23.92 -11.09 18.64
N PRO A 548 -23.14 -9.99 18.51
CA PRO A 548 -23.03 -9.27 17.25
C PRO A 548 -22.42 -10.10 16.10
N TRP A 549 -21.70 -11.18 16.41
CA TRP A 549 -21.02 -12.02 15.41
C TRP A 549 -21.84 -13.23 14.99
N LEU A 550 -22.73 -13.69 15.86
CA LEU A 550 -23.46 -14.95 15.72
C LEU A 550 -24.95 -14.66 15.56
N HIS A 551 -25.50 -14.94 14.38
CA HIS A 551 -26.88 -14.61 14.06
C HIS A 551 -27.73 -15.88 13.97
N PRO A 552 -28.60 -16.15 14.94
CA PRO A 552 -29.60 -17.23 14.84
C PRO A 552 -30.45 -17.08 13.58
N ALA A 553 -30.94 -18.21 13.05
CA ALA A 553 -31.87 -18.19 11.92
C ALA A 553 -33.18 -17.48 12.32
N SER A 554 -33.90 -16.92 11.35
CA SER A 554 -35.16 -16.23 11.62
C SER A 554 -36.15 -17.15 12.34
N GLY A 555 -36.65 -16.70 13.51
CA GLY A 555 -37.55 -17.46 14.36
C GLY A 555 -36.86 -18.44 15.33
N CYS A 556 -35.53 -18.48 15.35
CA CYS A 556 -34.74 -19.22 16.33
C CYS A 556 -34.13 -18.24 17.35
N ASP A 557 -34.12 -18.64 18.62
CA ASP A 557 -33.53 -17.84 19.70
C ASP A 557 -32.00 -18.04 19.80
N PHE A 558 -31.49 -19.17 19.31
CA PHE A 558 -30.12 -19.62 19.53
C PHE A 558 -29.38 -20.01 18.25
N TYR A 559 -28.06 -19.85 18.28
CA TYR A 559 -27.18 -20.11 17.15
C TYR A 559 -26.65 -21.54 17.19
N ARG A 560 -27.10 -22.37 16.25
CA ARG A 560 -26.61 -23.74 16.03
C ARG A 560 -26.76 -24.71 17.20
N THR A 561 -27.77 -24.56 18.05
CA THR A 561 -28.10 -25.51 19.14
C THR A 561 -29.48 -26.15 18.99
N VAL A 562 -30.40 -25.49 18.29
CA VAL A 562 -31.75 -26.01 17.99
C VAL A 562 -31.79 -26.66 16.60
N SER A 563 -32.43 -27.82 16.48
CA SER A 563 -32.55 -28.51 15.17
C SER A 563 -33.17 -27.58 14.12
N ASP A 564 -32.64 -27.63 12.89
CA ASP A 564 -33.01 -26.77 11.76
C ASP A 564 -32.67 -25.26 11.92
N CYS A 565 -32.02 -24.86 13.02
CA CYS A 565 -31.54 -23.49 13.26
C CYS A 565 -30.02 -23.38 12.97
N ALA A 566 -29.64 -23.29 11.70
CA ALA A 566 -28.22 -23.20 11.29
C ALA A 566 -27.60 -21.80 11.47
N GLY A 567 -28.41 -20.74 11.44
CA GLY A 567 -27.97 -19.34 11.58
C GLY A 567 -27.06 -18.83 10.45
N SER A 568 -26.65 -17.57 10.55
CA SER A 568 -25.62 -16.91 9.74
C SER A 568 -24.62 -16.18 10.66
N GLY A 569 -23.53 -15.67 10.10
CA GLY A 569 -22.44 -15.10 10.89
C GLY A 569 -21.46 -16.16 11.39
N GLU A 570 -20.25 -15.71 11.68
CA GLU A 570 -19.10 -16.53 12.04
C GLU A 570 -18.22 -15.77 13.02
N PHE A 571 -17.51 -16.51 13.87
CA PHE A 571 -16.46 -15.96 14.72
C PHE A 571 -15.25 -16.88 14.63
N HIS A 572 -14.49 -16.76 13.56
CA HIS A 572 -13.18 -17.36 13.41
C HIS A 572 -12.14 -16.41 14.00
N PHE A 573 -11.19 -16.91 14.78
CA PHE A 573 -10.15 -16.08 15.37
C PHE A 573 -8.75 -16.68 15.24
N ARG A 574 -7.77 -15.79 15.10
CA ARG A 574 -6.34 -16.10 15.25
C ARG A 574 -5.71 -15.09 16.19
N LEU A 575 -5.21 -15.56 17.32
CA LEU A 575 -4.49 -14.76 18.31
C LEU A 575 -3.02 -15.16 18.29
N TYR A 576 -2.14 -14.19 18.09
CA TYR A 576 -0.69 -14.39 18.13
C TYR A 576 -0.06 -13.68 19.33
N LEU A 577 0.74 -14.43 20.07
CA LEU A 577 1.43 -13.97 21.28
C LEU A 577 2.94 -14.24 21.12
N PRO A 578 3.73 -13.27 20.62
CA PRO A 578 5.18 -13.40 20.55
C PRO A 578 5.84 -13.13 21.91
N PHE A 579 6.86 -13.92 22.26
CA PHE A 579 7.65 -13.74 23.49
C PHE A 579 8.91 -12.91 23.23
N ALA A 580 9.14 -11.86 24.03
CA ALA A 580 10.16 -10.84 23.77
C ALA A 580 11.62 -11.35 23.77
N ALA A 581 11.93 -12.38 24.56
CA ALA A 581 13.30 -12.91 24.70
C ALA A 581 13.37 -14.44 24.57
N GLY A 582 12.27 -15.08 24.15
CA GLY A 582 12.06 -16.51 24.34
C GLY A 582 11.96 -16.90 25.82
N ILE A 583 10.95 -17.68 26.20
CA ILE A 583 10.77 -18.11 27.60
C ILE A 583 10.93 -19.62 27.71
N ALA A 584 11.64 -20.10 28.74
CA ALA A 584 11.74 -21.55 28.95
C ALA A 584 10.34 -22.17 29.01
N SER A 585 10.05 -23.18 28.19
CA SER A 585 8.70 -23.73 28.06
C SER A 585 8.17 -24.30 29.39
N THR A 586 9.04 -24.64 30.33
CA THR A 586 8.68 -25.03 31.71
C THR A 586 8.07 -23.91 32.55
N LYS A 587 8.16 -22.65 32.10
CA LYS A 587 7.49 -21.50 32.73
C LYS A 587 6.10 -21.24 32.17
N LEU A 588 5.73 -21.91 31.07
CA LEU A 588 4.38 -21.87 30.55
C LEU A 588 3.54 -22.93 31.28
N PRO A 589 2.27 -22.61 31.60
CA PRO A 589 1.32 -23.65 31.98
C PRO A 589 1.06 -24.58 30.79
N ASP A 590 0.63 -25.80 31.09
CA ASP A 590 0.33 -26.79 30.04
C ASP A 590 -0.84 -26.32 29.15
N ALA A 591 -0.74 -26.62 27.86
CA ALA A 591 -1.85 -26.42 26.93
C ALA A 591 -3.10 -27.20 27.41
N PRO A 592 -4.32 -26.68 27.17
CA PRO A 592 -4.65 -25.56 26.28
C PRO A 592 -4.76 -24.18 26.94
N PHE A 593 -4.10 -23.96 28.08
CA PHE A 593 -4.25 -22.73 28.86
C PHE A 593 -5.69 -22.59 29.39
N ASP A 594 -6.18 -21.38 29.60
CA ASP A 594 -7.44 -21.11 30.30
C ASP A 594 -8.40 -20.26 29.45
N PRO A 595 -9.24 -20.89 28.60
CA PRO A 595 -10.37 -20.20 27.98
C PRO A 595 -11.50 -19.96 28.99
N PHE A 596 -12.07 -18.77 28.99
CA PHE A 596 -13.16 -18.44 29.91
C PHE A 596 -14.18 -17.47 29.30
N LEU A 597 -15.40 -17.54 29.81
CA LEU A 597 -16.43 -16.54 29.53
C LEU A 597 -16.45 -15.47 30.62
N PHE A 598 -16.87 -14.26 30.25
CA PHE A 598 -17.25 -13.23 31.19
C PHE A 598 -18.58 -12.59 30.79
N ALA A 599 -19.22 -11.86 31.72
CA ALA A 599 -20.49 -11.23 31.40
C ALA A 599 -20.32 -10.09 30.39
N GLY A 600 -20.98 -10.24 29.24
CA GLY A 600 -21.10 -9.20 28.23
C GLY A 600 -22.15 -8.13 28.59
N PRO A 601 -22.41 -7.17 27.69
CA PRO A 601 -23.40 -6.12 27.91
C PRO A 601 -24.82 -6.69 27.88
N GLY A 602 -25.64 -6.42 28.89
CA GLY A 602 -27.05 -6.83 28.92
C GLY A 602 -27.52 -7.37 30.27
N SER A 603 -28.82 -7.65 30.37
CA SER A 603 -29.39 -8.23 31.60
C SER A 603 -29.04 -9.71 31.72
N ARG A 604 -28.72 -10.15 32.95
CA ARG A 604 -28.58 -11.56 33.33
C ARG A 604 -29.71 -12.02 34.28
N SER A 605 -30.93 -11.59 34.00
CA SER A 605 -32.13 -11.96 34.74
C SER A 605 -32.54 -13.42 34.47
N PRO A 606 -33.05 -14.18 35.46
CA PRO A 606 -33.45 -13.73 36.79
C PRO A 606 -32.35 -13.82 37.87
N TRP A 607 -31.14 -14.26 37.50
CA TRP A 607 -30.08 -14.55 38.46
C TRP A 607 -29.49 -13.30 39.09
N PHE A 608 -29.40 -12.23 38.32
CA PHE A 608 -28.89 -10.95 38.79
C PHE A 608 -29.92 -9.83 38.59
N SER A 609 -30.06 -8.97 39.61
CA SER A 609 -30.88 -7.76 39.53
C SER A 609 -30.32 -6.74 38.54
N ASP A 610 -28.99 -6.64 38.51
CA ASP A 610 -28.21 -5.77 37.63
C ASP A 610 -27.17 -6.62 36.89
N ASN A 611 -26.63 -6.13 35.78
CA ASN A 611 -25.58 -6.87 35.07
C ASN A 611 -24.34 -7.01 35.99
N PRO A 612 -23.87 -8.23 36.30
CA PRO A 612 -22.69 -8.42 37.15
C PRO A 612 -21.38 -7.92 36.49
N GLY A 613 -21.39 -7.66 35.19
CA GLY A 613 -20.29 -7.04 34.46
C GLY A 613 -19.02 -7.91 34.41
N ARG A 614 -17.89 -7.28 34.06
CA ARG A 614 -16.62 -7.97 33.80
C ARG A 614 -16.16 -8.89 34.94
N GLY A 615 -16.53 -8.63 36.19
CA GLY A 615 -16.14 -9.45 37.34
C GLY A 615 -16.77 -10.85 37.39
N LEU A 616 -17.85 -11.12 36.64
CA LEU A 616 -18.34 -12.48 36.46
C LEU A 616 -17.46 -13.19 35.44
N GLU A 617 -16.81 -14.26 35.86
CA GLU A 617 -15.96 -15.12 35.02
C GLU A 617 -16.37 -16.58 35.17
N ILE A 618 -16.32 -17.36 34.09
CA ILE A 618 -16.69 -18.78 34.08
C ILE A 618 -15.54 -19.57 33.47
N HIS A 619 -14.79 -20.28 34.32
CA HIS A 619 -13.60 -21.04 33.93
C HIS A 619 -13.80 -22.55 34.07
N LEU A 620 -12.81 -23.30 33.59
CA LEU A 620 -12.68 -24.73 33.84
C LEU A 620 -12.70 -25.07 35.34
N LYS A 621 -13.21 -26.26 35.66
CA LYS A 621 -13.29 -26.74 37.04
C LYS A 621 -11.91 -26.76 37.71
N ASN A 622 -11.85 -26.23 38.93
CA ASN A 622 -10.65 -26.02 39.74
C ASN A 622 -9.61 -25.05 39.14
N GLN A 623 -9.94 -24.35 38.06
CA GLN A 623 -9.13 -23.26 37.57
C GLN A 623 -9.34 -22.03 38.45
N ALA A 624 -8.26 -21.41 38.93
CA ALA A 624 -8.38 -20.16 39.66
C ALA A 624 -8.85 -19.04 38.71
N PRO A 625 -9.68 -18.08 39.16
CA PRO A 625 -10.09 -16.92 38.36
C PRO A 625 -8.92 -16.01 37.98
N THR A 626 -9.20 -14.98 37.18
CA THR A 626 -8.30 -13.83 37.01
C THR A 626 -8.32 -12.90 38.22
N ALA A 627 -7.45 -11.88 38.23
CA ALA A 627 -7.42 -10.86 39.27
C ALA A 627 -8.69 -9.96 39.30
N LEU A 628 -9.48 -9.95 38.23
CA LEU A 628 -10.68 -9.11 38.10
C LEU A 628 -11.97 -9.82 38.52
N ALA A 629 -11.93 -11.12 38.86
CA ALA A 629 -13.12 -11.84 39.27
C ALA A 629 -13.74 -11.28 40.56
N ASP A 630 -15.06 -11.16 40.57
CA ASP A 630 -15.83 -10.74 41.73
C ASP A 630 -15.93 -11.89 42.73
N SER A 631 -15.12 -11.79 43.79
CA SER A 631 -15.11 -12.78 44.86
C SER A 631 -16.39 -12.87 45.68
N SER A 632 -17.33 -11.93 45.53
CA SER A 632 -18.63 -12.00 46.21
C SER A 632 -19.55 -13.09 45.65
N LEU A 633 -19.27 -13.56 44.43
CA LEU A 633 -20.08 -14.57 43.73
C LEU A 633 -19.83 -16.01 44.20
N TRP A 634 -18.73 -16.28 44.90
CA TRP A 634 -18.42 -17.62 45.42
C TRP A 634 -19.50 -18.11 46.39
N GLY A 635 -19.96 -19.34 46.21
CA GLY A 635 -20.96 -19.97 47.07
C GLY A 635 -22.38 -19.40 46.91
N GLN A 636 -22.62 -18.52 45.95
CA GLN A 636 -23.97 -18.10 45.61
C GLN A 636 -24.69 -19.19 44.79
N HIS A 637 -26.02 -19.21 44.85
CA HIS A 637 -26.85 -20.16 44.10
C HIS A 637 -26.41 -21.62 44.28
N GLN A 638 -25.96 -22.28 43.20
CA GLN A 638 -25.51 -23.68 43.20
C GLN A 638 -23.99 -23.83 43.15
N ASP A 639 -23.24 -22.72 43.05
CA ASP A 639 -21.80 -22.73 43.17
C ASP A 639 -21.38 -23.27 44.55
N ALA A 640 -20.41 -24.20 44.55
CA ALA A 640 -19.82 -24.75 45.75
C ALA A 640 -18.29 -24.55 45.76
N SER A 641 -17.82 -23.47 45.13
CA SER A 641 -16.41 -23.10 45.10
C SER A 641 -15.90 -22.86 46.53
N GLN A 642 -14.69 -23.36 46.80
CA GLN A 642 -13.97 -23.17 48.05
C GLN A 642 -12.52 -22.76 47.73
N PRO A 643 -12.29 -21.46 47.41
CA PRO A 643 -10.99 -20.94 46.99
C PRO A 643 -9.82 -21.35 47.90
N GLY A 644 -10.02 -21.34 49.22
CA GLY A 644 -9.00 -21.73 50.22
C GLY A 644 -8.51 -23.19 50.13
N THR A 645 -9.19 -24.03 49.33
CA THR A 645 -8.80 -25.42 49.06
C THR A 645 -8.49 -25.69 47.59
N GLY A 646 -8.38 -24.64 46.76
CA GLY A 646 -8.16 -24.76 45.31
C GLY A 646 -9.37 -25.30 44.53
N ARG A 647 -10.57 -25.25 45.13
CA ARG A 647 -11.81 -25.69 44.51
C ARG A 647 -12.52 -24.48 43.91
N TYR A 648 -12.65 -24.45 42.60
CA TYR A 648 -13.30 -23.36 41.85
C TYR A 648 -14.25 -23.93 40.79
N TYR A 649 -15.30 -23.18 40.45
CA TYR A 649 -16.24 -23.48 39.36
C TYR A 649 -16.73 -24.94 39.41
N GLN A 650 -17.22 -25.36 40.59
CA GLN A 650 -17.77 -26.70 40.80
C GLN A 650 -19.02 -26.65 41.70
N ALA A 651 -20.04 -27.47 41.39
CA ALA A 651 -21.27 -27.53 42.17
C ALA A 651 -21.06 -28.47 43.36
N ALA A 652 -22.04 -28.57 44.25
CA ALA A 652 -21.92 -29.39 45.46
C ALA A 652 -21.58 -30.87 45.17
N LYS A 653 -22.00 -31.40 44.01
CA LYS A 653 -21.66 -32.77 43.58
C LYS A 653 -20.47 -32.84 42.61
N GLY A 654 -19.77 -31.72 42.42
CA GLY A 654 -18.57 -31.63 41.58
C GLY A 654 -18.85 -31.47 40.08
N GLN A 655 -20.08 -31.16 39.68
CA GLN A 655 -20.40 -30.81 38.29
C GLN A 655 -19.61 -29.56 37.87
N PRO A 656 -18.96 -29.53 36.69
CA PRO A 656 -18.31 -28.33 36.13
C PRO A 656 -19.30 -27.38 35.43
N TRP A 657 -18.89 -26.15 35.10
CA TRP A 657 -19.59 -25.22 34.19
C TRP A 657 -18.90 -25.14 32.83
N VAL A 658 -17.65 -25.61 32.75
CA VAL A 658 -16.89 -25.62 31.52
C VAL A 658 -16.23 -26.98 31.38
N ILE A 659 -16.32 -27.56 30.19
CA ILE A 659 -15.66 -28.80 29.84
C ILE A 659 -14.71 -28.57 28.67
N LEU A 660 -13.62 -29.32 28.69
CA LEU A 660 -12.61 -29.33 27.64
C LEU A 660 -12.46 -30.75 27.13
N VAL A 661 -12.67 -30.93 25.83
CA VAL A 661 -12.52 -32.20 25.13
C VAL A 661 -11.34 -32.06 24.15
N PRO A 662 -10.30 -32.91 24.24
CA PRO A 662 -9.13 -32.85 23.36
C PRO A 662 -9.41 -33.42 21.95
N ASP A 663 -10.63 -33.23 21.46
CA ASP A 663 -11.10 -33.71 20.16
C ASP A 663 -12.22 -32.77 19.65
N ARG A 664 -12.59 -32.95 18.38
CA ARG A 664 -13.74 -32.29 17.77
C ARG A 664 -15.01 -32.93 18.29
N TRP A 665 -15.50 -32.40 19.41
CA TRP A 665 -16.67 -32.92 20.11
C TRP A 665 -17.98 -32.43 19.47
N ARG A 666 -19.00 -33.29 19.50
CA ARG A 666 -20.36 -32.98 19.06
C ARG A 666 -21.20 -32.64 20.29
N TYR A 667 -21.65 -31.41 20.37
CA TYR A 667 -22.39 -30.90 21.52
C TYR A 667 -23.87 -31.33 21.48
N PRO A 668 -24.53 -31.47 22.64
CA PRO A 668 -25.97 -31.70 22.76
C PRO A 668 -26.81 -30.59 22.12
N LYS A 669 -28.04 -30.93 21.72
CA LYS A 669 -29.05 -29.92 21.34
C LYS A 669 -29.46 -29.10 22.55
N GLU A 670 -29.98 -27.91 22.28
CA GLU A 670 -30.58 -27.00 23.26
C GLU A 670 -31.50 -27.75 24.26
N ARG A 671 -31.28 -27.54 25.57
CA ARG A 671 -31.98 -28.14 26.72
C ARG A 671 -31.81 -29.64 26.90
N VAL A 672 -30.90 -30.28 26.16
CA VAL A 672 -30.63 -31.70 26.32
C VAL A 672 -29.41 -31.90 27.21
N ASP A 673 -29.67 -32.13 28.50
CA ASP A 673 -28.66 -32.43 29.51
C ASP A 673 -27.61 -33.41 28.99
N ILE A 674 -26.34 -33.08 29.22
CA ILE A 674 -25.19 -33.84 28.73
C ILE A 674 -25.20 -35.31 29.18
N GLY A 675 -25.77 -35.64 30.33
CA GLY A 675 -25.92 -37.01 30.80
C GLY A 675 -26.92 -37.84 29.98
N GLN A 676 -27.87 -37.19 29.28
CA GLN A 676 -28.74 -37.86 28.31
C GLN A 676 -28.02 -38.09 26.97
N ALA A 677 -27.29 -37.08 26.51
CA ALA A 677 -26.51 -37.16 25.28
C ALA A 677 -25.31 -38.11 25.40
N TYR A 678 -24.66 -38.11 26.57
CA TYR A 678 -23.45 -38.85 26.90
C TYR A 678 -23.57 -39.47 28.30
N PRO A 679 -24.20 -40.65 28.44
CA PRO A 679 -24.44 -41.29 29.74
C PRO A 679 -23.19 -41.56 30.59
N GLY A 680 -22.01 -41.69 29.96
CA GLY A 680 -20.73 -41.89 30.67
C GLY A 680 -20.14 -40.62 31.30
N PHE A 681 -20.69 -39.43 31.02
CA PHE A 681 -20.16 -38.17 31.51
C PHE A 681 -20.20 -38.05 33.04
N ALA A 682 -21.27 -38.53 33.67
CA ALA A 682 -21.44 -38.45 35.12
C ALA A 682 -20.32 -39.21 35.88
N ASP A 683 -20.01 -40.43 35.42
CA ASP A 683 -18.94 -41.26 36.01
C ASP A 683 -17.57 -40.58 35.84
N PHE A 684 -17.33 -39.96 34.67
CA PHE A 684 -16.11 -39.18 34.41
C PHE A 684 -16.00 -37.96 35.34
N ALA A 685 -17.04 -37.14 35.42
CA ALA A 685 -17.02 -35.91 36.23
C ALA A 685 -16.87 -36.19 37.73
N GLN A 686 -17.54 -37.22 38.24
CA GLN A 686 -17.51 -37.60 39.67
C GLN A 686 -16.20 -38.29 40.07
N SER A 687 -15.56 -39.02 39.15
CA SER A 687 -14.28 -39.69 39.39
C SER A 687 -13.06 -38.80 39.20
N LEU A 688 -13.25 -37.49 38.98
CA LEU A 688 -12.16 -36.56 38.61
C LEU A 688 -11.38 -37.04 37.37
N GLY A 689 -12.11 -37.58 36.40
CA GLY A 689 -11.56 -38.06 35.13
C GLY A 689 -10.88 -39.43 35.18
N GLN A 690 -10.92 -40.14 36.31
CA GLN A 690 -10.29 -41.46 36.45
C GLN A 690 -11.08 -42.59 35.78
N GLN A 691 -12.38 -42.40 35.54
CA GLN A 691 -13.27 -43.38 34.90
C GLN A 691 -13.95 -42.75 33.68
N GLY A 692 -14.34 -43.57 32.70
CA GLY A 692 -15.11 -43.10 31.54
C GLY A 692 -14.38 -42.04 30.69
N SER A 693 -13.05 -42.06 30.61
CA SER A 693 -12.25 -41.03 29.92
C SER A 693 -12.52 -40.91 28.41
N ASP A 694 -13.28 -41.83 27.83
CA ASP A 694 -13.69 -41.83 26.43
C ASP A 694 -15.18 -41.48 26.25
N TRP A 695 -15.84 -40.93 27.28
CA TRP A 695 -17.27 -40.61 27.30
C TRP A 695 -17.72 -39.76 26.10
N PHE A 696 -16.86 -38.85 25.65
CA PHE A 696 -17.15 -37.85 24.61
C PHE A 696 -17.16 -38.41 23.18
N LEU A 697 -16.73 -39.67 22.99
CA LEU A 697 -16.66 -40.27 21.66
C LEU A 697 -18.06 -40.59 21.13
N ASN A 698 -18.29 -40.35 19.84
CA ASN A 698 -19.58 -40.56 19.18
C ASN A 698 -20.19 -41.96 19.40
N ARG A 699 -19.37 -43.00 19.54
CA ARG A 699 -19.83 -44.37 19.81
C ARG A 699 -20.49 -44.55 21.19
N ASN A 700 -20.18 -43.66 22.13
CA ASN A 700 -20.68 -43.64 23.49
C ASN A 700 -21.85 -42.62 23.65
N ALA A 701 -22.18 -41.92 22.56
CA ALA A 701 -23.21 -40.90 22.53
C ALA A 701 -24.59 -41.46 22.11
N GLN A 702 -25.64 -40.83 22.61
CA GLN A 702 -27.00 -40.96 22.12
C GLN A 702 -27.23 -39.97 20.99
N VAL A 703 -26.90 -40.35 19.75
CA VAL A 703 -26.78 -39.44 18.60
C VAL A 703 -28.04 -38.58 18.33
N GLN A 704 -29.24 -39.07 18.66
CA GLN A 704 -30.48 -38.31 18.53
C GLN A 704 -30.55 -37.03 19.38
N HIS A 705 -29.74 -36.97 20.44
CA HIS A 705 -29.63 -35.86 21.38
C HIS A 705 -28.56 -34.84 20.98
N LEU A 706 -27.74 -35.14 19.96
CA LEU A 706 -26.67 -34.26 19.50
C LEU A 706 -27.16 -33.31 18.40
N TYR A 707 -26.59 -32.11 18.33
CA TYR A 707 -26.82 -31.22 17.21
C TYR A 707 -26.35 -31.87 15.88
N PRO A 708 -27.13 -31.77 14.79
CA PRO A 708 -26.70 -32.22 13.47
C PRO A 708 -25.74 -31.18 12.87
N GLU A 709 -24.46 -31.53 12.77
CA GLU A 709 -23.43 -30.72 12.11
C GLU A 709 -23.25 -31.07 10.64
#